data_AF-A0A132BXA2-F1
#
_entry.id   AF-A0A132BXA2-F1
#
_cell.length_a   1.000
_cell.length_b   1.000
_cell.length_c   1.000
_cell.angle_alpha   90.00
_cell.angle_beta   90.00
_cell.angle_gamma   90.00
#
_symmetry.space_group_name_H-M   'P 1'
#
loop_
_entity.id
_entity.type
_entity.pdbx_description
1 polymer ?
#
loop_
_entity_poly.entity_id
_entity_poly.type
_entity_poly.pdbx_seq_one_letter_code
_entity_poly.pdbx_strand_id
1 'polypeptide(L)'
;MCLVIGPLLALAAFFVSRELETQRESVIATESATATIAGANILNSLVHELQKERGYSAGFIASAGKNFPAELDLQRRDTETALGHVQANAEMLRGRDVQLYEATQARLQQLSDIRVSVDAFDLTVPQMAAFYTGTINMLLDLARPEFVSEVAEAKRAADALTLQRALLLARTMVGGAKERAGLERAMGATGLGGGFSLAVHDRFVSLGGGQQALLIEATNLIDGPGWKASLESEPEYQAISAARQRIIAGYETGDFGGLTAPEWFKISSDWINLLRQRELSLGADIEALKVEVLADVKQTYRELLAIGIIASVAVTLFAIGTFEWMIFRINRLTKVVDGFAKGQFDLFIKGIEGRDEISRMARVIYTFKQETLAMRRAAEELKESDEALLNAKHGRVVDLVTEGLAALAEADLTCHFDDPLDPEYDKIRSDFNSASERLRGVLALIARTVEDLDRSSADMKSSALDLAGRTTEQVSTIQETTGRVERLAEEFDEFGQDVRSAAGMAGNARERANGSAKVVREAVSAMGRIKESSEKIANIISLIDDISFQTNLLALNAGVEAARAGEAGRGFAVVASEVRALAQRSSAAALEIKVLIEESGRQVEDGVSLVDRTGHALGEISEEITNVDDVLTRISRTSEAQISALHSLSEAMGVLNSLASQNTAVAETTRMASGGIAAHASDLAGLVADFRLHGTAQAGSAAVRAA
;
A
#
# COMPACT_ATOMS: atom_id res chain seq x y z
N MET A 1 -12.18 41.63 29.65
CA MET A 1 -10.90 40.89 29.53
C MET A 1 -11.07 39.40 29.31
N CYS A 2 -11.92 38.70 30.09
CA CYS A 2 -12.13 37.25 29.95
C CYS A 2 -12.60 36.79 28.56
N LEU A 3 -13.37 37.63 27.84
CA LEU A 3 -13.93 37.33 26.52
C LEU A 3 -12.90 37.21 25.38
N VAL A 4 -11.66 37.71 25.55
CA VAL A 4 -10.61 37.65 24.50
C VAL A 4 -9.49 36.67 24.87
N ILE A 5 -9.17 36.57 26.16
CA ILE A 5 -8.08 35.72 26.66
C ILE A 5 -8.47 34.23 26.62
N GLY A 6 -9.73 33.89 26.96
CA GLY A 6 -10.22 32.50 26.96
C GLY A 6 -10.11 31.82 25.58
N PRO A 7 -10.63 32.42 24.50
CA PRO A 7 -10.54 31.84 23.15
C PRO A 7 -9.10 31.67 22.64
N LEU A 8 -8.21 32.62 22.93
CA LEU A 8 -6.79 32.54 22.52
C LEU A 8 -6.04 31.43 23.27
N LEU A 9 -6.32 31.24 24.57
CA LEU A 9 -5.75 30.12 25.34
C LEU A 9 -6.28 28.77 24.87
N ALA A 10 -7.57 28.69 24.52
CA ALA A 10 -8.16 27.47 23.97
C ALA A 10 -7.56 27.12 22.59
N LEU A 11 -7.35 28.10 21.73
CA LEU A 11 -6.70 27.92 20.42
C LEU A 11 -5.24 27.46 20.57
N ALA A 12 -4.48 28.10 21.48
CA ALA A 12 -3.10 27.68 21.77
C ALA A 12 -3.04 26.26 22.34
N ALA A 13 -3.94 25.92 23.27
CA ALA A 13 -4.03 24.57 23.82
C ALA A 13 -4.39 23.53 22.74
N PHE A 14 -5.27 23.87 21.80
CA PHE A 14 -5.61 23.00 20.68
C PHE A 14 -4.41 22.74 19.76
N PHE A 15 -3.67 23.77 19.35
CA PHE A 15 -2.48 23.59 18.51
C PHE A 15 -1.37 22.81 19.22
N VAL A 16 -1.12 23.10 20.50
CA VAL A 16 -0.13 22.34 21.30
C VAL A 16 -0.56 20.88 21.48
N SER A 17 -1.84 20.64 21.77
CA SER A 17 -2.37 19.27 21.90
C SER A 17 -2.23 18.49 20.60
N ARG A 18 -2.59 19.11 19.47
CA ARG A 18 -2.48 18.50 18.15
C ARG A 18 -1.02 18.20 17.80
N GLU A 19 -0.11 19.12 18.07
CA GLU A 19 1.31 18.91 17.81
C GLU A 19 1.89 17.81 18.70
N LEU A 20 1.54 17.77 19.99
CA LEU A 20 1.96 16.70 20.90
C LEU A 20 1.43 15.33 20.47
N GLU A 21 0.21 15.28 19.91
CA GLU A 21 -0.39 14.06 19.38
C GLU A 21 0.38 13.56 18.14
N THR A 22 0.68 14.43 17.18
CA THR A 22 1.52 14.11 16.01
C THR A 22 2.91 13.60 16.43
N GLN A 23 3.55 14.26 17.39
CA GLN A 23 4.88 13.85 17.88
C GLN A 23 4.83 12.51 18.63
N ARG A 24 3.76 12.26 19.40
CA ARG A 24 3.54 10.99 20.09
C ARG A 24 3.34 9.86 19.10
N GLU A 25 2.56 10.08 18.04
CA GLU A 25 2.38 9.11 16.96
C GLU A 25 3.70 8.79 16.26
N SER A 26 4.51 9.81 15.94
CA SER A 26 5.85 9.63 15.35
C SER A 26 6.80 8.79 16.22
N VAL A 27 6.82 9.03 17.53
CA VAL A 27 7.62 8.23 18.48
C VAL A 27 7.14 6.78 18.54
N ILE A 28 5.83 6.56 18.71
CA ILE A 28 5.25 5.21 18.76
C ILE A 28 5.54 4.45 17.46
N ALA A 29 5.39 5.11 16.31
CA ALA A 29 5.68 4.52 15.01
C ALA A 29 7.17 4.17 14.85
N THR A 30 8.07 5.03 15.32
CA THR A 30 9.53 4.79 15.30
C THR A 30 9.96 3.66 16.24
N GLU A 31 9.35 3.56 17.41
CA GLU A 31 9.59 2.47 18.36
C GLU A 31 9.09 1.12 17.81
N SER A 32 7.88 1.12 17.24
CA SER A 32 7.32 -0.05 16.54
C SER A 32 8.21 -0.48 15.36
N ALA A 33 8.64 0.47 14.52
CA ALA A 33 9.58 0.19 13.43
C ALA A 33 10.90 -0.40 13.94
N THR A 34 11.44 0.10 15.07
CA THR A 34 12.66 -0.43 15.69
C THR A 34 12.50 -1.90 16.08
N ALA A 35 11.40 -2.27 16.74
CA ALA A 35 11.12 -3.65 17.09
C ALA A 35 10.98 -4.53 15.84
N THR A 36 10.37 -4.00 14.78
CA THR A 36 10.26 -4.63 13.46
C THR A 36 11.64 -4.87 12.81
N ILE A 37 12.55 -3.92 12.92
CA ILE A 37 13.93 -4.03 12.42
C ILE A 37 14.74 -5.04 13.24
N ALA A 38 14.63 -4.99 14.57
CA ALA A 38 15.36 -5.88 15.47
C ALA A 38 15.03 -7.35 15.23
N GLY A 39 13.73 -7.69 15.12
CA GLY A 39 13.34 -9.06 14.78
C GLY A 39 13.74 -9.48 13.37
N ALA A 40 13.65 -8.57 12.37
CA ALA A 40 14.12 -8.85 11.02
C ALA A 40 15.64 -9.11 10.98
N ASN A 41 16.44 -8.38 11.77
CA ASN A 41 17.88 -8.60 11.91
C ASN A 41 18.20 -10.00 12.44
N ILE A 42 17.48 -10.44 13.47
CA ILE A 42 17.66 -11.76 14.07
C ILE A 42 17.33 -12.86 13.04
N LEU A 43 16.18 -12.74 12.38
CA LEU A 43 15.75 -13.70 11.35
C LEU A 43 16.69 -13.74 10.15
N ASN A 44 17.09 -12.59 9.62
CA ASN A 44 18.03 -12.49 8.48
C ASN A 44 19.43 -13.03 8.83
N SER A 45 19.84 -12.95 10.09
CA SER A 45 21.10 -13.56 10.54
C SER A 45 21.01 -15.09 10.51
N LEU A 46 19.91 -15.68 11.00
CA LEU A 46 19.68 -17.12 10.88
C LEU A 46 19.58 -17.56 9.41
N VAL A 47 18.87 -16.79 8.57
CA VAL A 47 18.81 -17.03 7.12
C VAL A 47 20.21 -17.11 6.52
N HIS A 48 21.09 -16.16 6.88
CA HIS A 48 22.45 -16.14 6.37
C HIS A 48 23.25 -17.39 6.77
N GLU A 49 23.14 -17.83 8.03
CA GLU A 49 23.83 -19.03 8.49
C GLU A 49 23.28 -20.29 7.80
N LEU A 50 21.97 -20.42 7.65
CA LEU A 50 21.33 -21.52 6.91
C LEU A 50 21.71 -21.53 5.42
N GLN A 51 21.90 -20.36 4.79
CA GLN A 51 22.36 -20.25 3.41
C GLN A 51 23.78 -20.79 3.24
N LYS A 52 24.68 -20.47 4.19
CA LYS A 52 26.04 -21.02 4.21
C LYS A 52 26.01 -22.52 4.46
N GLU A 53 25.23 -22.98 5.45
CA GLU A 53 25.12 -24.40 5.78
C GLU A 53 24.60 -25.23 4.60
N ARG A 54 23.57 -24.73 3.89
CA ARG A 54 23.08 -25.33 2.63
C ARG A 54 24.20 -25.44 1.59
N GLY A 55 25.01 -24.39 1.45
CA GLY A 55 26.13 -24.35 0.49
C GLY A 55 27.21 -25.39 0.80
N TYR A 56 27.67 -25.45 2.04
CA TYR A 56 28.65 -26.46 2.47
C TYR A 56 28.06 -27.87 2.40
N SER A 57 26.80 -28.07 2.79
CA SER A 57 26.11 -29.35 2.68
C SER A 57 26.04 -29.82 1.22
N ALA A 58 25.75 -28.92 0.28
CA ALA A 58 25.72 -29.27 -1.15
C ALA A 58 27.10 -29.72 -1.64
N GLY A 59 28.16 -28.99 -1.29
CA GLY A 59 29.54 -29.36 -1.65
C GLY A 59 30.00 -30.66 -1.01
N PHE A 60 29.61 -30.90 0.24
CA PHE A 60 29.89 -32.13 0.99
C PHE A 60 29.22 -33.35 0.35
N ILE A 61 27.92 -33.28 0.05
CA ILE A 61 27.17 -34.36 -0.62
C ILE A 61 27.73 -34.61 -2.03
N ALA A 62 27.90 -33.55 -2.83
CA ALA A 62 28.35 -33.68 -4.21
C ALA A 62 29.76 -34.31 -4.33
N SER A 63 30.59 -34.16 -3.29
CA SER A 63 31.95 -34.71 -3.24
C SER A 63 32.05 -36.04 -2.48
N ALA A 64 30.93 -36.61 -2.05
CA ALA A 64 30.88 -37.79 -1.18
C ALA A 64 31.77 -37.62 0.08
N GLY A 65 31.69 -36.45 0.71
CA GLY A 65 32.34 -36.12 1.97
C GLY A 65 33.78 -35.60 1.87
N LYS A 66 34.32 -35.43 0.65
CA LYS A 66 35.71 -34.99 0.46
C LYS A 66 35.88 -33.48 0.62
N ASN A 67 34.88 -32.69 0.27
CA ASN A 67 34.94 -31.24 0.30
C ASN A 67 34.23 -30.68 1.53
N PHE A 68 34.88 -29.73 2.19
CA PHE A 68 34.34 -28.91 3.29
C PHE A 68 33.90 -29.65 4.58
N PRO A 69 34.49 -30.80 5.00
CA PRO A 69 34.04 -31.50 6.21
C PRO A 69 34.21 -30.65 7.48
N ALA A 70 35.33 -29.95 7.63
CA ALA A 70 35.60 -29.14 8.81
C ALA A 70 34.80 -27.82 8.81
N GLU A 71 34.65 -27.22 7.64
CA GLU A 71 33.90 -26.00 7.42
C GLU A 71 32.40 -26.22 7.65
N LEU A 72 31.85 -27.38 7.25
CA LEU A 72 30.46 -27.73 7.51
C LEU A 72 30.18 -27.88 9.02
N ASP A 73 31.07 -28.52 9.77
CA ASP A 73 30.94 -28.65 11.23
C ASP A 73 31.00 -27.30 11.94
N LEU A 74 31.91 -26.41 11.53
CA LEU A 74 31.98 -25.04 12.05
C LEU A 74 30.70 -24.27 11.72
N GLN A 75 30.24 -24.35 10.47
CA GLN A 75 29.04 -23.66 10.02
C GLN A 75 27.78 -24.13 10.75
N ARG A 76 27.68 -25.42 11.11
CA ARG A 76 26.57 -25.94 11.92
C ARG A 76 26.53 -25.29 13.30
N ARG A 77 27.68 -25.06 13.93
CA ARG A 77 27.77 -24.37 15.23
C ARG A 77 27.39 -22.89 15.14
N ASP A 78 27.79 -22.22 14.06
CA ASP A 78 27.38 -20.84 13.81
C ASP A 78 25.86 -20.76 13.60
N THR A 79 25.28 -21.71 12.87
CA THR A 79 23.83 -21.84 12.66
C THR A 79 23.08 -22.10 13.95
N GLU A 80 23.59 -22.97 14.84
CA GLU A 80 23.03 -23.18 16.18
C GLU A 80 23.07 -21.91 17.04
N THR A 81 24.16 -21.14 16.95
CA THR A 81 24.27 -19.86 17.65
C THR A 81 23.19 -18.88 17.17
N ALA A 82 23.01 -18.75 15.85
CA ALA A 82 21.97 -17.92 15.26
C ALA A 82 20.55 -18.40 15.64
N LEU A 83 20.33 -19.71 15.67
CA LEU A 83 19.06 -20.31 16.10
C LEU A 83 18.79 -19.99 17.58
N GLY A 84 19.81 -20.02 18.44
CA GLY A 84 19.73 -19.59 19.83
C GLY A 84 19.27 -18.15 19.99
N HIS A 85 19.71 -17.23 19.12
CA HIS A 85 19.22 -15.85 19.12
C HIS A 85 17.73 -15.73 18.73
N VAL A 86 17.25 -16.55 17.78
CA VAL A 86 15.83 -16.62 17.42
C VAL A 86 15.00 -17.13 18.60
N GLN A 87 15.46 -18.18 19.28
CA GLN A 87 14.79 -18.77 20.44
C GLN A 87 14.75 -17.80 21.64
N ALA A 88 15.86 -17.11 21.91
CA ALA A 88 15.94 -16.12 22.99
C ALA A 88 14.99 -14.93 22.79
N ASN A 89 14.52 -14.69 21.55
CA ASN A 89 13.62 -13.61 21.18
C ASN A 89 12.26 -14.12 20.68
N ALA A 90 11.85 -15.32 21.11
CA ALA A 90 10.65 -15.99 20.63
C ALA A 90 9.37 -15.17 20.82
N GLU A 91 9.18 -14.52 21.99
CA GLU A 91 7.97 -13.72 22.25
C GLU A 91 7.82 -12.57 21.25
N MET A 92 8.91 -11.84 20.97
CA MET A 92 8.91 -10.73 20.00
C MET A 92 8.64 -11.22 18.58
N LEU A 93 9.22 -12.35 18.18
CA LEU A 93 9.11 -12.87 16.82
C LEU A 93 7.75 -13.53 16.57
N ARG A 94 7.20 -14.23 17.56
CA ARG A 94 5.89 -14.89 17.51
C ARG A 94 4.75 -13.88 17.40
N GLY A 95 4.90 -12.70 18.00
CA GLY A 95 3.90 -11.63 17.96
C GLY A 95 3.64 -11.02 16.58
N ARG A 96 4.47 -11.34 15.56
CA ARG A 96 4.30 -10.85 14.18
C ARG A 96 3.31 -11.69 13.38
N ASP A 97 3.60 -12.98 13.27
CA ASP A 97 2.72 -13.94 12.63
C ASP A 97 2.85 -15.24 13.41
N VAL A 98 1.86 -15.49 14.27
CA VAL A 98 1.85 -16.64 15.17
C VAL A 98 1.87 -17.94 14.36
N GLN A 99 1.08 -18.03 13.28
CA GLN A 99 0.97 -19.27 12.51
C GLN A 99 2.26 -19.55 11.72
N LEU A 100 2.79 -18.54 11.04
CA LEU A 100 4.03 -18.68 10.28
C LEU A 100 5.22 -18.94 11.20
N TYR A 101 5.29 -18.29 12.37
CA TYR A 101 6.34 -18.54 13.36
C TYR A 101 6.32 -20.00 13.82
N GLU A 102 5.17 -20.53 14.22
CA GLU A 102 5.02 -21.91 14.68
C GLU A 102 5.37 -22.92 13.57
N ALA A 103 4.90 -22.68 12.34
CA ALA A 103 5.25 -23.51 11.19
C ALA A 103 6.76 -23.50 10.89
N THR A 104 7.39 -22.32 10.98
CA THR A 104 8.84 -22.15 10.80
C THR A 104 9.61 -22.86 11.90
N GLN A 105 9.17 -22.74 13.15
CA GLN A 105 9.79 -23.39 14.30
C GLN A 105 9.71 -24.91 14.19
N ALA A 106 8.55 -25.46 13.82
CA ALA A 106 8.37 -26.89 13.61
C ALA A 106 9.31 -27.43 12.52
N ARG A 107 9.53 -26.65 11.46
CA ARG A 107 10.48 -27.00 10.40
C ARG A 107 11.94 -26.90 10.86
N LEU A 108 12.29 -25.88 11.64
CA LEU A 108 13.63 -25.75 12.23
C LEU A 108 13.97 -26.89 13.20
N GLN A 109 12.98 -27.48 13.87
CA GLN A 109 13.18 -28.67 14.71
C GLN A 109 13.62 -29.91 13.89
N GLN A 110 13.30 -29.97 12.59
CA GLN A 110 13.73 -31.05 11.70
C GLN A 110 15.17 -30.89 11.21
N LEU A 111 15.85 -29.78 11.52
CA LEU A 111 17.19 -29.48 11.01
C LEU A 111 18.23 -30.51 11.48
N SER A 112 18.09 -31.05 12.69
CA SER A 112 18.97 -32.12 13.18
C SER A 112 18.89 -33.38 12.33
N ASP A 113 17.67 -33.78 11.96
CA ASP A 113 17.41 -35.01 11.21
C ASP A 113 17.91 -34.86 9.76
N ILE A 114 17.75 -33.67 9.19
CA ILE A 114 18.32 -33.33 7.89
C ILE A 114 19.85 -33.41 7.94
N ARG A 115 20.51 -32.87 8.97
CA ARG A 115 21.97 -32.96 9.12
C ARG A 115 22.46 -34.40 9.20
N VAL A 116 21.79 -35.26 9.97
CA VAL A 116 22.09 -36.70 10.03
C VAL A 116 21.98 -37.34 8.65
N SER A 117 20.92 -37.02 7.90
CA SER A 117 20.70 -37.54 6.55
C SER A 117 21.75 -37.03 5.54
N VAL A 118 22.25 -35.79 5.71
CA VAL A 118 23.36 -35.23 4.93
C VAL A 118 24.65 -36.00 5.20
N ASP A 119 24.95 -36.29 6.47
CA ASP A 119 26.18 -37.00 6.87
C ASP A 119 26.17 -38.47 6.44
N ALA A 120 24.98 -39.07 6.38
CA ALA A 120 24.77 -40.43 5.88
C ALA A 120 24.73 -40.54 4.36
N PHE A 121 24.70 -39.41 3.63
CA PHE A 121 24.48 -39.35 2.18
C PHE A 121 23.12 -39.90 1.71
N ASP A 122 22.12 -39.87 2.58
CA ASP A 122 20.76 -40.36 2.30
C ASP A 122 19.92 -39.37 1.46
N LEU A 123 20.40 -38.13 1.30
CA LEU A 123 19.76 -37.08 0.52
C LEU A 123 20.57 -36.70 -0.70
N THR A 124 19.86 -36.49 -1.81
CA THR A 124 20.45 -35.82 -2.98
C THR A 124 20.61 -34.31 -2.72
N VAL A 125 21.54 -33.65 -3.42
CA VAL A 125 21.73 -32.19 -3.34
C VAL A 125 20.41 -31.43 -3.57
N PRO A 126 19.57 -31.76 -4.57
CA PRO A 126 18.27 -31.11 -4.75
C PRO A 126 17.30 -31.29 -3.57
N GLN A 127 17.23 -32.47 -2.97
CA GLN A 127 16.34 -32.73 -1.83
C GLN A 127 16.78 -31.96 -0.58
N MET A 128 18.08 -32.01 -0.25
CA MET A 128 18.65 -31.22 0.85
C MET A 128 18.43 -29.73 0.60
N ALA A 129 18.72 -29.24 -0.61
CA ALA A 129 18.53 -27.84 -0.96
C ALA A 129 17.06 -27.43 -0.83
N ALA A 130 16.09 -28.27 -1.20
CA ALA A 130 14.66 -27.97 -1.07
C ALA A 130 14.24 -27.76 0.39
N PHE A 131 14.77 -28.54 1.33
CA PHE A 131 14.50 -28.36 2.76
C PHE A 131 14.97 -26.97 3.23
N TYR A 132 16.27 -26.67 3.08
CA TYR A 132 16.85 -25.40 3.52
C TYR A 132 16.18 -24.21 2.85
N THR A 133 15.93 -24.30 1.54
CA THR A 133 15.30 -23.22 0.77
C THR A 133 13.90 -22.90 1.28
N GLY A 134 13.07 -23.93 1.54
CA GLY A 134 11.75 -23.68 2.09
C GLY A 134 11.79 -23.11 3.52
N THR A 135 12.74 -23.55 4.35
CA THR A 135 12.93 -22.97 5.70
C THR A 135 13.39 -21.51 5.61
N ILE A 136 14.34 -21.20 4.72
CA ILE A 136 14.83 -19.84 4.48
C ILE A 136 13.70 -18.94 3.98
N ASN A 137 12.87 -19.40 3.06
CA ASN A 137 11.74 -18.60 2.56
C ASN A 137 10.74 -18.28 3.66
N MET A 138 10.39 -19.25 4.51
CA MET A 138 9.50 -19.01 5.65
C MET A 138 10.10 -17.98 6.63
N LEU A 139 11.41 -18.03 6.88
CA LEU A 139 12.11 -17.03 7.69
C LEU A 139 12.14 -15.64 7.04
N LEU A 140 12.33 -15.56 5.72
CA LEU A 140 12.30 -14.30 4.97
C LEU A 140 10.89 -13.70 4.96
N ASP A 141 9.85 -14.54 4.82
CA ASP A 141 8.45 -14.12 4.90
C ASP A 141 8.11 -13.61 6.30
N LEU A 142 8.58 -14.29 7.36
CA LEU A 142 8.43 -13.84 8.74
C LEU A 142 9.22 -12.55 9.03
N ALA A 143 10.32 -12.32 8.31
CA ALA A 143 11.12 -11.10 8.39
C ALA A 143 10.54 -9.93 7.57
N ARG A 144 9.54 -10.19 6.73
CA ARG A 144 8.89 -9.16 5.90
C ARG A 144 8.06 -8.21 6.79
N PRO A 145 8.05 -6.90 6.50
CA PRO A 145 7.19 -5.95 7.23
C PRO A 145 5.71 -6.19 6.90
N GLU A 146 4.81 -6.06 7.87
CA GLU A 146 3.35 -6.18 7.67
C GLU A 146 2.78 -5.12 6.69
N PHE A 147 3.44 -3.97 6.54
CA PHE A 147 2.93 -2.80 5.83
C PHE A 147 3.47 -2.66 4.39
N VAL A 148 3.33 -3.68 3.54
CA VAL A 148 3.66 -3.56 2.11
C VAL A 148 2.65 -2.68 1.35
N SER A 149 1.40 -2.60 1.82
CA SER A 149 0.29 -1.93 1.13
C SER A 149 0.33 -0.40 1.14
N GLU A 150 1.02 0.26 2.09
CA GLU A 150 1.04 1.73 2.20
C GLU A 150 2.15 2.41 1.38
N VAL A 151 2.97 1.67 0.64
CA VAL A 151 4.23 2.20 0.06
C VAL A 151 4.07 2.74 -1.37
N ALA A 152 2.88 2.63 -1.96
CA ALA A 152 2.57 3.25 -3.26
C ALA A 152 2.67 4.79 -3.24
N GLU A 153 2.68 5.43 -2.06
CA GLU A 153 2.83 6.88 -1.90
C GLU A 153 4.25 7.35 -1.51
N ALA A 154 5.23 6.45 -1.41
CA ALA A 154 6.59 6.78 -0.96
C ALA A 154 7.37 7.71 -1.92
N LYS A 155 6.78 8.10 -3.06
CA LYS A 155 7.45 8.95 -4.04
C LYS A 155 7.36 10.46 -3.77
N ARG A 156 6.66 10.91 -2.71
CA ARG A 156 6.45 12.35 -2.43
C ARG A 156 6.35 12.78 -0.97
N ALA A 157 6.50 11.90 0.02
CA ALA A 157 6.40 12.31 1.41
C ALA A 157 7.77 12.69 1.97
N ALA A 158 7.93 13.95 2.40
CA ALA A 158 9.11 14.46 3.11
C ALA A 158 9.21 13.97 4.57
N ASP A 159 8.50 12.88 4.92
CA ASP A 159 8.37 12.38 6.28
C ASP A 159 9.30 11.17 6.52
N ALA A 160 10.08 11.26 7.60
CA ALA A 160 11.12 10.30 7.94
C ALA A 160 10.57 8.88 8.19
N LEU A 161 9.32 8.76 8.66
CA LEU A 161 8.69 7.45 8.86
C LEU A 161 8.47 6.71 7.53
N THR A 162 8.09 7.42 6.47
CA THR A 162 7.87 6.83 5.14
C THR A 162 9.19 6.36 4.53
N LEU A 163 10.25 7.16 4.67
CA LEU A 163 11.59 6.78 4.23
C LEU A 163 12.12 5.56 5.01
N GLN A 164 11.86 5.50 6.32
CA GLN A 164 12.23 4.35 7.16
C GLN A 164 11.58 3.05 6.67
N ARG A 165 10.30 3.10 6.31
CA ARG A 165 9.55 1.95 5.76
C ARG A 165 10.09 1.53 4.39
N ALA A 166 10.38 2.50 3.52
CA ALA A 166 10.94 2.24 2.19
C ALA A 166 12.32 1.56 2.27
N LEU A 167 13.20 2.05 3.17
CA LEU A 167 14.50 1.44 3.43
C LEU A 167 14.37 0.00 3.96
N LEU A 168 13.41 -0.26 4.86
CA LEU A 168 13.16 -1.59 5.39
C LEU A 168 12.72 -2.57 4.30
N LEU A 169 11.80 -2.17 3.44
CA LEU A 169 11.34 -3.00 2.31
C LEU A 169 12.43 -3.24 1.29
N ALA A 170 13.20 -2.20 0.91
CA ALA A 170 14.32 -2.35 0.01
C ALA A 170 15.37 -3.33 0.59
N ARG A 171 15.62 -3.27 1.89
CA ARG A 171 16.50 -4.23 2.56
C ARG A 171 15.98 -5.66 2.47
N THR A 172 14.67 -5.88 2.68
CA THR A 172 14.04 -7.20 2.48
C THR A 172 14.19 -7.68 1.04
N MET A 173 14.00 -6.80 0.04
CA MET A 173 14.16 -7.13 -1.37
C MET A 173 15.61 -7.49 -1.72
N VAL A 174 16.60 -6.76 -1.19
CA VAL A 174 18.02 -7.11 -1.30
C VAL A 174 18.32 -8.46 -0.64
N GLY A 175 17.72 -8.75 0.52
CA GLY A 175 17.78 -10.06 1.16
C GLY A 175 17.22 -11.18 0.29
N GLY A 176 16.08 -10.95 -0.37
CA GLY A 176 15.50 -11.88 -1.34
C GLY A 176 16.37 -12.08 -2.58
N ALA A 177 17.00 -11.01 -3.09
CA ALA A 177 17.96 -11.09 -4.19
C ALA A 177 19.18 -11.94 -3.77
N LYS A 178 19.70 -11.75 -2.55
CA LYS A 178 20.79 -12.54 -1.99
C LYS A 178 20.44 -14.03 -1.91
N GLU A 179 19.21 -14.37 -1.52
CA GLU A 179 18.75 -15.77 -1.48
C GLU A 179 18.71 -16.40 -2.88
N ARG A 180 18.15 -15.69 -3.86
CA ARG A 180 18.15 -16.15 -5.26
C ARG A 180 19.57 -16.28 -5.81
N ALA A 181 20.50 -15.41 -5.42
CA ALA A 181 21.92 -15.53 -5.77
C ALA A 181 22.56 -16.81 -5.18
N GLY A 182 22.19 -17.16 -3.95
CA GLY A 182 22.61 -18.42 -3.32
C GLY A 182 22.11 -19.67 -4.07
N LEU A 183 20.87 -19.65 -4.54
CA LEU A 183 20.30 -20.73 -5.36
C LEU A 183 20.94 -20.79 -6.75
N GLU A 184 21.16 -19.63 -7.36
CA GLU A 184 21.82 -19.53 -8.67
C GLU A 184 23.24 -20.08 -8.61
N ARG A 185 23.98 -19.76 -7.53
CA ARG A 185 25.31 -20.34 -7.27
C ARG A 185 25.26 -21.86 -7.31
N ALA A 186 24.29 -22.47 -6.64
CA ALA A 186 24.13 -23.92 -6.61
C ALA A 186 23.80 -24.50 -8.00
N MET A 187 22.89 -23.86 -8.75
CA MET A 187 22.55 -24.29 -10.11
C MET A 187 23.75 -24.16 -11.07
N GLY A 188 24.50 -23.07 -11.00
CA GLY A 188 25.68 -22.86 -11.83
C GLY A 188 26.81 -23.84 -11.50
N ALA A 189 27.01 -24.17 -10.21
CA ALA A 189 27.96 -25.21 -9.80
C ALA A 189 27.55 -26.59 -10.32
N THR A 190 26.25 -26.90 -10.28
CA THR A 190 25.69 -28.15 -10.83
C THR A 190 25.94 -28.23 -12.34
N GLY A 191 25.61 -27.17 -13.08
CA GLY A 191 25.74 -27.14 -14.54
C GLY A 191 27.19 -27.15 -15.03
N LEU A 192 28.10 -26.42 -14.38
CA LEU A 192 29.52 -26.40 -14.74
C LEU A 192 30.28 -27.66 -14.30
N GLY A 193 29.78 -28.37 -13.29
CA GLY A 193 30.39 -29.61 -12.79
C GLY A 193 29.95 -30.88 -13.53
N GLY A 194 28.70 -30.92 -14.02
CA GLY A 194 28.09 -32.12 -14.62
C GLY A 194 27.31 -31.89 -15.91
N GLY A 195 27.31 -30.68 -16.47
CA GLY A 195 26.53 -30.28 -17.64
C GLY A 195 25.21 -29.61 -17.26
N PHE A 196 24.80 -28.59 -18.04
CA PHE A 196 23.51 -27.94 -17.87
C PHE A 196 22.40 -28.74 -18.57
N SER A 197 21.53 -29.40 -17.79
CA SER A 197 20.24 -29.85 -18.33
C SER A 197 19.32 -28.64 -18.55
N LEU A 198 18.31 -28.78 -19.41
CA LEU A 198 17.33 -27.71 -19.67
C LEU A 198 16.69 -27.18 -18.37
N ALA A 199 16.28 -28.09 -17.48
CA ALA A 199 15.68 -27.70 -16.19
C ALA A 199 16.65 -26.91 -15.30
N VAL A 200 17.94 -27.30 -15.26
CA VAL A 200 18.97 -26.58 -14.46
C VAL A 200 19.29 -25.23 -15.07
N HIS A 201 19.38 -25.16 -16.40
CA HIS A 201 19.62 -23.92 -17.13
C HIS A 201 18.46 -22.93 -16.97
N ASP A 202 17.21 -23.36 -17.21
CA ASP A 202 16.03 -22.50 -17.06
C ASP A 202 15.89 -21.99 -15.63
N ARG A 203 16.17 -22.86 -14.65
CA ARG A 203 16.18 -22.46 -13.24
C ARG A 203 17.29 -21.44 -12.96
N PHE A 204 18.49 -21.63 -13.50
CA PHE A 204 19.60 -20.68 -13.39
C PHE A 204 19.23 -19.30 -13.94
N VAL A 205 18.69 -19.25 -15.17
CA VAL A 205 18.26 -18.01 -15.83
C VAL A 205 17.14 -17.33 -15.06
N SER A 206 16.13 -18.08 -14.63
CA SER A 206 14.99 -17.58 -13.84
C SER A 206 15.44 -16.97 -12.52
N LEU A 207 16.42 -17.60 -11.84
CA LEU A 207 16.99 -17.08 -10.59
C LEU A 207 17.76 -15.77 -10.83
N GLY A 208 18.55 -15.68 -11.91
CA GLY A 208 19.23 -14.45 -12.31
C GLY A 208 18.27 -13.29 -12.61
N GLY A 209 17.24 -13.54 -13.43
CA GLY A 209 16.21 -12.54 -13.74
C GLY A 209 15.42 -12.10 -12.51
N GLY A 210 15.09 -13.04 -11.63
CA GLY A 210 14.41 -12.77 -10.37
C GLY A 210 15.21 -11.91 -9.39
N GLN A 211 16.54 -12.08 -9.33
CA GLN A 211 17.41 -11.18 -8.57
C GLN A 211 17.31 -9.75 -9.09
N GLN A 212 17.38 -9.59 -10.40
CA GLN A 212 17.40 -8.27 -11.02
C GLN A 212 16.06 -7.55 -10.82
N ALA A 213 14.94 -8.28 -10.87
CA ALA A 213 13.62 -7.73 -10.53
C ALA A 213 13.58 -7.19 -9.09
N LEU A 214 14.03 -7.98 -8.10
CA LEU A 214 14.06 -7.55 -6.70
C LEU A 214 14.98 -6.35 -6.47
N LEU A 215 16.14 -6.29 -7.13
CA LEU A 215 17.06 -5.15 -7.02
C LEU A 215 16.49 -3.88 -7.66
N ILE A 216 15.76 -4.00 -8.78
CA ILE A 216 15.05 -2.88 -9.41
C ILE A 216 13.95 -2.38 -8.48
N GLU A 217 13.19 -3.29 -7.88
CA GLU A 217 12.11 -2.94 -6.95
C GLU A 217 12.67 -2.24 -5.70
N ALA A 218 13.77 -2.76 -5.13
CA ALA A 218 14.49 -2.11 -4.04
C ALA A 218 14.91 -0.69 -4.44
N THR A 219 15.51 -0.52 -5.63
CA THR A 219 15.94 0.79 -6.15
C THR A 219 14.78 1.77 -6.28
N ASN A 220 13.60 1.31 -6.70
CA ASN A 220 12.43 2.16 -6.84
C ASN A 220 11.91 2.70 -5.50
N LEU A 221 12.23 2.05 -4.39
CA LEU A 221 11.81 2.42 -3.04
C LEU A 221 12.72 3.48 -2.39
N ILE A 222 14.03 3.39 -2.56
CA ILE A 222 15.03 4.13 -1.75
C ILE A 222 15.79 5.22 -2.49
N ASP A 223 15.15 5.85 -3.48
CA ASP A 223 15.70 6.99 -4.24
C ASP A 223 16.54 6.64 -5.48
N GLY A 224 15.83 6.29 -6.57
CA GLY A 224 16.23 6.60 -7.96
C GLY A 224 17.52 5.95 -8.50
N PRO A 225 17.93 6.27 -9.74
CA PRO A 225 18.99 5.57 -10.47
C PRO A 225 20.36 5.46 -9.75
N GLY A 226 20.62 6.25 -8.71
CA GLY A 226 21.91 6.35 -8.01
C GLY A 226 22.30 5.11 -7.21
N TRP A 227 21.37 4.51 -6.44
CA TRP A 227 21.69 3.31 -5.65
C TRP A 227 22.07 2.14 -6.56
N LYS A 228 21.27 1.90 -7.60
CA LYS A 228 21.55 0.86 -8.59
C LYS A 228 22.83 1.13 -9.37
N ALA A 229 23.05 2.37 -9.82
CA ALA A 229 24.29 2.73 -10.50
C ALA A 229 25.53 2.49 -9.63
N SER A 230 25.43 2.74 -8.32
CA SER A 230 26.52 2.44 -7.37
C SER A 230 26.79 0.94 -7.30
N LEU A 231 25.74 0.10 -7.29
CA LEU A 231 25.86 -1.35 -7.29
C LEU A 231 26.46 -1.86 -8.62
N GLU A 232 26.00 -1.31 -9.74
CA GLU A 232 26.46 -1.67 -11.09
C GLU A 232 27.93 -1.29 -11.33
N SER A 233 28.46 -0.31 -10.60
CA SER A 233 29.86 0.11 -10.71
C SER A 233 30.85 -0.82 -10.01
N GLU A 234 30.38 -1.71 -9.13
CA GLU A 234 31.24 -2.60 -8.35
C GLU A 234 31.83 -3.73 -9.22
N PRO A 235 33.12 -4.09 -9.03
CA PRO A 235 33.76 -5.17 -9.76
C PRO A 235 33.02 -6.51 -9.67
N GLU A 236 32.44 -6.82 -8.51
CA GLU A 236 31.71 -8.06 -8.25
C GLU A 236 30.42 -8.13 -9.08
N TYR A 237 29.72 -7.00 -9.26
CA TYR A 237 28.53 -6.93 -10.13
C TYR A 237 28.91 -7.21 -11.59
N GLN A 238 29.99 -6.60 -12.06
CA GLN A 238 30.48 -6.81 -13.43
C GLN A 238 30.93 -8.26 -13.65
N ALA A 239 31.62 -8.84 -12.66
CA ALA A 239 32.06 -10.23 -12.71
C ALA A 239 30.89 -11.22 -12.78
N ILE A 240 29.87 -11.07 -11.92
CA ILE A 240 28.70 -11.96 -11.94
C ILE A 240 27.88 -11.80 -13.24
N SER A 241 27.74 -10.57 -13.74
CA SER A 241 27.04 -10.30 -15.00
C SER A 241 27.75 -10.96 -16.19
N ALA A 242 29.08 -10.82 -16.28
CA ALA A 242 29.87 -11.47 -17.31
C ALA A 242 29.84 -13.00 -17.20
N ALA A 243 29.90 -13.56 -15.99
CA ALA A 243 29.81 -14.99 -15.77
C ALA A 243 28.43 -15.56 -16.19
N ARG A 244 27.34 -14.88 -15.84
CA ARG A 244 25.98 -15.23 -16.30
C ARG A 244 25.89 -15.24 -17.83
N GLN A 245 26.39 -14.20 -18.49
CA GLN A 245 26.37 -14.13 -19.95
C GLN A 245 27.13 -15.28 -20.60
N ARG A 246 28.28 -15.68 -20.06
CA ARG A 246 29.03 -16.85 -20.56
C ARG A 246 28.24 -18.15 -20.41
N ILE A 247 27.61 -18.37 -19.25
CA ILE A 247 26.81 -19.57 -19.00
C ILE A 247 25.59 -19.63 -19.94
N ILE A 248 24.90 -18.51 -20.11
CA ILE A 248 23.69 -18.42 -20.96
C ILE A 248 24.05 -18.58 -22.44
N ALA A 249 25.08 -17.87 -22.92
CA ALA A 249 25.50 -17.96 -24.32
C ALA A 249 26.15 -19.32 -24.66
N GLY A 250 26.83 -19.93 -23.69
CA GLY A 250 27.48 -21.22 -23.84
C GLY A 250 26.55 -22.43 -23.68
N TYR A 251 25.28 -22.23 -23.34
CA TYR A 251 24.35 -23.33 -23.08
C TYR A 251 24.15 -24.25 -24.29
N GLU A 252 23.89 -23.68 -25.46
CA GLU A 252 23.65 -24.46 -26.69
C GLU A 252 24.92 -25.13 -27.22
N THR A 253 26.09 -24.50 -27.01
CA THR A 253 27.38 -24.96 -27.55
C THR A 253 28.13 -25.87 -26.58
N GLY A 254 27.79 -25.85 -25.29
CA GLY A 254 28.55 -26.48 -24.21
C GLY A 254 29.89 -25.78 -23.90
N ASP A 255 30.20 -24.67 -24.57
CA ASP A 255 31.42 -23.90 -24.36
C ASP A 255 31.13 -22.66 -23.50
N PHE A 256 31.54 -22.72 -22.23
CA PHE A 256 31.35 -21.65 -21.24
C PHE A 256 32.52 -20.65 -21.21
N GLY A 257 33.35 -20.60 -22.27
CA GLY A 257 34.46 -19.65 -22.37
C GLY A 257 35.52 -19.88 -21.30
N GLY A 258 35.79 -21.15 -20.98
CA GLY A 258 36.77 -21.56 -19.96
C GLY A 258 36.34 -21.33 -18.51
N LEU A 259 35.11 -20.87 -18.24
CA LEU A 259 34.60 -20.68 -16.88
C LEU A 259 34.45 -22.03 -16.17
N THR A 260 35.17 -22.21 -15.06
CA THR A 260 35.13 -23.44 -14.27
C THR A 260 34.16 -23.35 -13.08
N ALA A 261 33.71 -24.49 -12.56
CA ALA A 261 32.84 -24.54 -11.37
C ALA A 261 33.46 -23.85 -10.13
N PRO A 262 34.76 -24.01 -9.81
CA PRO A 262 35.41 -23.27 -8.71
C PRO A 262 35.46 -21.76 -8.94
N GLU A 263 35.74 -21.30 -10.16
CA GLU A 263 35.74 -19.87 -10.49
C GLU A 263 34.33 -19.28 -10.37
N TRP A 264 33.32 -19.97 -10.87
CA TRP A 264 31.92 -19.60 -10.68
C TRP A 264 31.54 -19.51 -9.21
N PHE A 265 31.94 -20.50 -8.40
CA PHE A 265 31.68 -20.50 -6.97
C PHE A 265 32.29 -19.28 -6.28
N LYS A 266 33.51 -18.89 -6.66
CA LYS A 266 34.16 -17.68 -6.16
C LYS A 266 33.39 -16.41 -6.56
N ILE A 267 33.15 -16.21 -7.85
CA ILE A 267 32.46 -15.02 -8.39
C ILE A 267 31.08 -14.84 -7.75
N SER A 268 30.30 -15.92 -7.67
CA SER A 268 28.97 -15.89 -7.06
C SER A 268 29.02 -15.67 -5.55
N SER A 269 30.06 -16.14 -4.85
CA SER A 269 30.24 -15.86 -3.42
C SER A 269 30.60 -14.40 -3.17
N ASP A 270 31.48 -13.82 -3.99
CA ASP A 270 31.83 -12.39 -3.93
C ASP A 270 30.58 -11.51 -4.18
N TRP A 271 29.74 -11.89 -5.15
CA TRP A 271 28.46 -11.22 -5.40
C TRP A 271 27.48 -11.30 -4.21
N ILE A 272 27.33 -12.47 -3.59
CA ILE A 272 26.50 -12.66 -2.39
C ILE A 272 27.01 -11.79 -1.23
N ASN A 273 28.33 -11.67 -1.07
CA ASN A 273 28.95 -10.84 -0.05
C ASN A 273 28.70 -9.34 -0.30
N LEU A 274 28.77 -8.88 -1.55
CA LEU A 274 28.42 -7.51 -1.91
C LEU A 274 26.94 -7.21 -1.59
N LEU A 275 26.02 -8.11 -1.96
CA LEU A 275 24.60 -7.97 -1.61
C LEU A 275 24.39 -7.90 -0.10
N ARG A 276 25.14 -8.71 0.67
CA ARG A 276 25.12 -8.66 2.14
C ARG A 276 25.63 -7.31 2.67
N GLN A 277 26.68 -6.75 2.09
CA GLN A 277 27.18 -5.44 2.48
C GLN A 277 26.14 -4.34 2.24
N ARG A 278 25.42 -4.38 1.11
CA ARG A 278 24.32 -3.44 0.81
C ARG A 278 23.13 -3.63 1.74
N GLU A 279 22.79 -4.87 2.07
CA GLU A 279 21.75 -5.18 3.06
C GLU A 279 22.11 -4.60 4.45
N LEU A 280 23.39 -4.66 4.83
CA LEU A 280 23.88 -4.09 6.08
C LEU A 280 23.92 -2.56 6.05
N SER A 281 24.32 -1.94 4.94
CA SER A 281 24.32 -0.49 4.80
C SER A 281 22.91 0.09 4.92
N LEU A 282 21.93 -0.54 4.26
CA LEU A 282 20.52 -0.16 4.42
C LEU A 282 20.05 -0.30 5.88
N GLY A 283 20.55 -1.31 6.60
CA GLY A 283 20.32 -1.44 8.04
C GLY A 283 20.88 -0.24 8.84
N ALA A 284 22.09 0.21 8.51
CA ALA A 284 22.71 1.38 9.15
C ALA A 284 21.98 2.69 8.81
N ASP A 285 21.51 2.85 7.57
CA ASP A 285 20.74 4.03 7.15
C ASP A 285 19.42 4.13 7.94
N ILE A 286 18.76 2.99 8.16
CA ILE A 286 17.55 2.90 8.99
C ILE A 286 17.85 3.31 10.45
N GLU A 287 18.98 2.87 11.01
CA GLU A 287 19.39 3.24 12.38
C GLU A 287 19.75 4.72 12.50
N ALA A 288 20.42 5.28 11.49
CA ALA A 288 20.76 6.70 11.44
C ALA A 288 19.50 7.58 11.40
N LEU A 289 18.52 7.21 10.57
CA LEU A 289 17.26 7.92 10.43
C LEU A 289 16.46 7.92 11.74
N LYS A 290 16.49 6.82 12.50
CA LYS A 290 15.88 6.76 13.84
C LYS A 290 16.48 7.82 14.78
N VAL A 291 17.81 7.97 14.77
CA VAL A 291 18.48 8.96 15.63
C VAL A 291 18.07 10.38 15.24
N GLU A 292 17.92 10.64 13.94
CA GLU A 292 17.46 11.92 13.41
C GLU A 292 16.02 12.25 13.84
N VAL A 293 15.08 11.31 13.67
CA VAL A 293 13.68 11.49 14.11
C VAL A 293 13.59 11.78 15.61
N LEU A 294 14.32 11.02 16.44
CA LEU A 294 14.31 11.24 17.88
C LEU A 294 14.97 12.56 18.30
N ALA A 295 15.93 13.06 17.51
CA ALA A 295 16.53 14.37 17.73
C ALA A 295 15.56 15.49 17.36
N ASP A 296 14.84 15.35 16.23
CA ASP A 296 13.83 16.30 15.76
C ASP A 296 12.67 16.43 16.76
N VAL A 297 12.11 15.31 17.24
CA VAL A 297 11.07 15.30 18.28
C VAL A 297 11.53 16.06 19.54
N LYS A 298 12.77 15.83 19.99
CA LYS A 298 13.32 16.53 21.16
C LYS A 298 13.49 18.02 20.92
N GLN A 299 13.87 18.42 19.70
CA GLN A 299 14.03 19.81 19.32
C GLN A 299 12.68 20.53 19.31
N THR A 300 11.68 19.95 18.65
CA THR A 300 10.30 20.48 18.60
C THR A 300 9.70 20.61 19.99
N TYR A 301 9.92 19.63 20.88
CA TYR A 301 9.46 19.72 22.28
C TYR A 301 10.11 20.88 23.05
N ARG A 302 11.41 21.15 22.82
CA ARG A 302 12.11 22.30 23.42
C ARG A 302 11.56 23.63 22.92
N GLU A 303 11.26 23.72 21.62
CA GLU A 303 10.68 24.92 21.01
C GLU A 303 9.27 25.20 21.54
N LEU A 304 8.42 24.17 21.62
CA LEU A 304 7.09 24.27 22.26
C LEU A 304 7.18 24.72 23.71
N LEU A 305 8.10 24.16 24.50
CA LEU A 305 8.33 24.59 25.88
C LEU A 305 8.76 26.06 25.95
N ALA A 306 9.68 26.49 25.09
CA ALA A 306 10.15 27.88 25.05
C ALA A 306 9.01 28.84 24.70
N ILE A 307 8.21 28.52 23.67
CA ILE A 307 7.04 29.32 23.26
C ILE A 307 6.01 29.38 24.40
N GLY A 308 5.73 28.25 25.06
CA GLY A 308 4.81 28.18 26.19
C GLY A 308 5.25 29.03 27.39
N ILE A 309 6.55 29.04 27.71
CA ILE A 309 7.12 29.89 28.76
C ILE A 309 7.00 31.36 28.37
N ILE A 310 7.38 31.73 27.14
CA ILE A 310 7.30 33.12 26.65
C ILE A 310 5.85 33.62 26.68
N ALA A 311 4.91 32.82 26.20
CA ALA A 311 3.49 33.15 26.20
C ALA A 311 2.95 33.32 27.64
N SER A 312 3.32 32.43 28.57
CA SER A 312 2.91 32.52 29.98
C SER A 312 3.46 33.78 30.65
N VAL A 313 4.73 34.13 30.39
CA VAL A 313 5.35 35.36 30.88
C VAL A 313 4.65 36.59 30.30
N ALA A 314 4.36 36.60 28.99
CA ALA A 314 3.68 37.71 28.34
C ALA A 314 2.26 37.94 28.89
N VAL A 315 1.47 36.87 29.08
CA VAL A 315 0.13 36.94 29.69
C VAL A 315 0.22 37.45 31.14
N THR A 316 1.20 36.97 31.90
CA THR A 316 1.40 37.39 33.30
C THR A 316 1.77 38.87 33.39
N LEU A 317 2.71 39.35 32.56
CA LEU A 317 3.10 40.76 32.52
C LEU A 317 1.95 41.66 32.06
N PHE A 318 1.16 41.22 31.09
CA PHE A 318 -0.03 41.96 30.63
C PHE A 318 -1.11 42.05 31.72
N ALA A 319 -1.36 40.95 32.44
CA ALA A 319 -2.28 40.94 33.58
C ALA A 319 -1.81 41.87 34.71
N ILE A 320 -0.53 41.83 35.07
CA ILE A 320 0.05 42.74 36.08
C ILE A 320 -0.07 44.19 35.63
N GLY A 321 0.28 44.51 34.38
CA GLY A 321 0.24 45.89 33.87
C GLY A 321 -1.17 46.49 33.88
N THR A 322 -2.18 45.69 33.51
CA THR A 322 -3.58 46.15 33.53
C THR A 322 -4.17 46.24 34.94
N PHE A 323 -3.74 45.37 35.86
CA PHE A 323 -4.12 45.42 37.27
C PHE A 323 -3.53 46.65 37.98
N GLU A 324 -2.25 46.93 37.79
CA GLU A 324 -1.58 48.13 38.33
C GLU A 324 -2.20 49.42 37.79
N TRP A 325 -2.52 49.47 36.49
CA TRP A 325 -3.19 50.62 35.88
C TRP A 325 -4.59 50.86 36.48
N MET A 326 -5.33 49.79 36.77
CA MET A 326 -6.64 49.86 37.42
C MET A 326 -6.55 50.35 38.87
N ILE A 327 -5.62 49.80 39.66
CA ILE A 327 -5.38 50.24 41.06
C ILE A 327 -5.01 51.72 41.09
N PHE A 328 -4.16 52.18 40.18
CA PHE A 328 -3.77 53.58 40.10
C PHE A 328 -4.98 54.50 39.84
N ARG A 329 -5.89 54.11 38.93
CA ARG A 329 -7.11 54.87 38.63
C ARG A 329 -8.07 54.91 39.83
N ILE A 330 -8.24 53.80 40.53
CA ILE A 330 -9.09 53.71 41.73
C ILE A 330 -8.51 54.56 42.88
N ASN A 331 -7.22 54.39 43.21
CA ASN A 331 -6.57 55.16 44.27
C ASN A 331 -6.63 56.69 44.02
N ARG A 332 -6.60 57.12 42.76
CA ARG A 332 -6.81 58.54 42.42
C ARG A 332 -8.22 59.01 42.73
N LEU A 333 -9.26 58.23 42.42
CA LEU A 333 -10.63 58.58 42.75
C LEU A 333 -10.87 58.55 44.26
N THR A 334 -10.31 57.58 44.98
CA THR A 334 -10.38 57.53 46.45
C THR A 334 -9.77 58.78 47.10
N LYS A 335 -8.64 59.30 46.58
CA LYS A 335 -8.05 60.56 47.06
C LYS A 335 -8.96 61.78 46.83
N VAL A 336 -9.72 61.81 45.73
CA VAL A 336 -10.69 62.89 45.47
C VAL A 336 -11.84 62.83 46.48
N VAL A 337 -12.38 61.63 46.74
CA VAL A 337 -13.47 61.42 47.70
C VAL A 337 -13.04 61.76 49.13
N ASP A 338 -11.84 61.35 49.56
CA ASP A 338 -11.29 61.70 50.87
C ASP A 338 -11.05 63.22 51.02
N GLY A 339 -10.63 63.89 49.94
CA GLY A 339 -10.53 65.36 49.89
C GLY A 339 -11.89 66.06 50.07
N PHE A 340 -12.96 65.53 49.47
CA PHE A 340 -14.31 66.07 49.64
C PHE A 340 -14.84 65.88 51.06
N ALA A 341 -14.55 64.73 51.70
CA ALA A 341 -14.90 64.49 53.09
C ALA A 341 -14.20 65.47 54.06
N LYS A 342 -13.04 66.02 53.66
CA LYS A 342 -12.27 67.03 54.39
C LYS A 342 -12.61 68.47 54.00
N GLY A 343 -13.64 68.68 53.19
CA GLY A 343 -14.12 70.00 52.78
C GLY A 343 -13.35 70.67 51.63
N GLN A 344 -12.48 69.93 50.93
CA GLN A 344 -11.66 70.45 49.83
C GLN A 344 -12.30 70.16 48.47
N PHE A 345 -13.12 71.08 47.96
CA PHE A 345 -13.89 70.89 46.73
C PHE A 345 -13.21 71.35 45.44
N ASP A 346 -12.01 71.91 45.49
CA ASP A 346 -11.28 72.42 44.31
C ASP A 346 -10.46 71.36 43.54
N LEU A 347 -10.51 70.09 43.97
CA LEU A 347 -9.80 69.01 43.29
C LEU A 347 -10.34 68.74 41.87
N PHE A 348 -9.41 68.63 40.90
CA PHE A 348 -9.73 68.35 39.49
C PHE A 348 -9.85 66.84 39.24
N ILE A 349 -11.02 66.41 38.74
CA ILE A 349 -11.34 65.01 38.48
C ILE A 349 -10.93 64.68 37.03
N LYS A 350 -9.83 63.93 36.84
CA LYS A 350 -9.44 63.43 35.50
C LYS A 350 -10.16 62.12 35.17
N GLY A 351 -10.48 61.90 33.89
CA GLY A 351 -10.99 60.62 33.38
C GLY A 351 -12.51 60.52 33.25
N ILE A 352 -13.21 61.65 33.18
CA ILE A 352 -14.68 61.76 33.09
C ILE A 352 -15.21 61.33 31.71
N GLU A 353 -14.37 61.36 30.68
CA GLU A 353 -14.74 61.10 29.27
C GLU A 353 -14.79 59.61 28.90
N GLY A 354 -14.26 58.72 29.75
CA GLY A 354 -14.22 57.27 29.47
C GLY A 354 -15.59 56.59 29.57
N ARG A 355 -15.76 55.47 28.87
CA ARG A 355 -17.01 54.68 28.87
C ARG A 355 -17.06 53.57 29.92
N ASP A 356 -15.96 53.36 30.67
CA ASP A 356 -15.85 52.33 31.71
C ASP A 356 -16.51 52.72 33.05
N GLU A 357 -16.67 51.75 33.96
CA GLU A 357 -17.30 51.91 35.28
C GLU A 357 -16.54 52.89 36.18
N ILE A 358 -15.20 52.96 36.04
CA ILE A 358 -14.35 53.88 36.80
C ILE A 358 -14.60 55.33 36.35
N SER A 359 -14.77 55.55 35.04
CA SER A 359 -15.16 56.82 34.45
C SER A 359 -16.62 57.18 34.76
N ARG A 360 -17.51 56.19 34.91
CA ARG A 360 -18.87 56.41 35.45
C ARG A 360 -18.82 56.87 36.91
N MET A 361 -17.99 56.27 37.76
CA MET A 361 -17.77 56.76 39.13
C MET A 361 -17.19 58.18 39.15
N ALA A 362 -16.23 58.48 38.26
CA ALA A 362 -15.67 59.82 38.11
C ALA A 362 -16.73 60.86 37.72
N ARG A 363 -17.68 60.51 36.82
CA ARG A 363 -18.84 61.34 36.46
C ARG A 363 -19.77 61.57 37.65
N VAL A 364 -20.11 60.53 38.40
CA VAL A 364 -21.00 60.65 39.57
C VAL A 364 -20.37 61.57 40.63
N ILE A 365 -19.08 61.43 40.90
CA ILE A 365 -18.35 62.30 41.85
C ILE A 365 -18.28 63.75 41.32
N TYR A 366 -18.17 63.93 39.99
CA TYR A 366 -18.20 65.25 39.36
C TYR A 366 -19.58 65.93 39.45
N THR A 367 -20.67 65.20 39.20
CA THR A 367 -22.04 65.71 39.37
C THR A 367 -22.31 66.06 40.83
N PHE A 368 -21.90 65.20 41.77
CA PHE A 368 -22.00 65.48 43.21
C PHE A 368 -21.26 66.76 43.63
N LYS A 369 -20.05 67.01 43.08
CA LYS A 369 -19.31 68.27 43.29
C LYS A 369 -20.11 69.48 42.80
N GLN A 370 -20.69 69.40 41.59
CA GLN A 370 -21.45 70.49 41.00
C GLN A 370 -22.72 70.82 41.80
N GLU A 371 -23.45 69.79 42.22
CA GLU A 371 -24.68 69.94 43.02
C GLU A 371 -24.38 70.50 44.42
N THR A 372 -23.29 70.06 45.06
CA THR A 372 -22.89 70.56 46.39
C THR A 372 -22.40 72.02 46.36
N LEU A 373 -21.75 72.44 45.27
CA LEU A 373 -21.34 73.83 45.05
C LEU A 373 -22.52 74.74 44.67
N ALA A 374 -23.54 74.20 43.98
CA ALA A 374 -24.78 74.91 43.66
C ALA A 374 -25.67 75.10 44.91
N MET A 375 -25.77 74.08 45.78
CA MET A 375 -26.54 74.14 47.03
C MET A 375 -25.97 75.16 48.03
N ARG A 376 -24.65 75.41 48.01
CA ARG A 376 -23.99 76.36 48.92
C ARG A 376 -24.06 77.81 48.45
N ARG A 377 -24.37 78.05 47.16
CA ARG A 377 -24.56 79.40 46.59
C ARG A 377 -26.04 79.82 46.53
N ALA A 378 -26.97 78.87 46.62
CA ALA A 378 -28.40 79.12 46.49
C ALA A 378 -29.14 79.41 47.82
N ALA A 379 -28.41 79.58 48.93
CA ALA A 379 -29.00 79.75 50.27
C ALA A 379 -28.96 81.19 50.83
N GLU A 380 -28.55 82.20 50.06
CA GLU A 380 -28.33 83.55 50.65
C GLU A 380 -28.77 84.77 49.83
N GLU A 381 -29.56 84.63 48.77
CA GLU A 381 -30.20 85.79 48.12
C GLU A 381 -31.65 85.48 47.73
N LEU A 382 -32.58 85.91 48.57
CA LEU A 382 -34.01 85.97 48.28
C LEU A 382 -34.31 87.32 47.59
N LYS A 383 -35.32 87.29 46.71
CA LYS A 383 -36.13 88.40 46.13
C LYS A 383 -35.68 89.07 44.83
N GLU A 384 -36.47 88.73 43.81
CA GLU A 384 -37.15 89.61 42.85
C GLU A 384 -36.33 90.73 42.19
N SER A 385 -36.00 90.55 40.90
CA SER A 385 -36.53 91.36 39.79
C SER A 385 -35.84 90.98 38.49
N ASP A 386 -36.65 90.71 37.47
CA ASP A 386 -36.42 90.88 36.01
C ASP A 386 -36.73 89.64 35.20
N GLU A 387 -38.03 89.39 35.08
CA GLU A 387 -38.58 88.79 33.88
C GLU A 387 -38.59 89.80 32.72
N ALA A 388 -38.44 89.22 31.53
CA ALA A 388 -38.89 89.72 30.23
C ALA A 388 -37.96 90.69 29.46
N LEU A 389 -36.92 90.14 28.80
CA LEU A 389 -36.57 90.57 27.44
C LEU A 389 -35.77 89.55 26.60
N LEU A 390 -36.11 88.26 26.58
CA LEU A 390 -35.53 87.35 25.56
C LEU A 390 -36.36 86.10 25.21
N ASN A 391 -37.70 86.16 25.30
CA ASN A 391 -38.56 84.97 25.11
C ASN A 391 -39.68 85.13 24.07
N ALA A 392 -39.38 85.79 22.94
CA ALA A 392 -40.34 85.85 21.81
C ALA A 392 -39.80 85.33 20.47
N LYS A 393 -38.49 85.07 20.33
CA LYS A 393 -37.90 84.50 19.10
C LYS A 393 -37.52 83.01 19.19
N HIS A 394 -37.44 82.46 20.41
CA HIS A 394 -37.10 81.05 20.62
C HIS A 394 -38.29 80.09 20.50
N GLY A 395 -39.54 80.57 20.62
CA GLY A 395 -40.75 79.72 20.63
C GLY A 395 -40.82 78.77 19.43
N ARG A 396 -40.84 79.29 18.20
CA ARG A 396 -40.94 78.44 16.99
C ARG A 396 -39.78 77.47 16.80
N VAL A 397 -38.57 77.84 17.24
CA VAL A 397 -37.39 76.97 17.14
C VAL A 397 -37.46 75.87 18.18
N VAL A 398 -37.85 76.21 19.41
CA VAL A 398 -38.05 75.26 20.51
C VAL A 398 -39.23 74.34 20.20
N ASP A 399 -40.32 74.84 19.64
CA ASP A 399 -41.50 74.05 19.24
C ASP A 399 -41.11 73.05 18.15
N LEU A 400 -40.40 73.49 17.10
CA LEU A 400 -39.90 72.60 16.02
C LEU A 400 -38.94 71.53 16.55
N VAL A 401 -38.01 71.90 17.43
CA VAL A 401 -37.09 70.93 18.06
C VAL A 401 -37.84 69.99 18.99
N THR A 402 -38.84 70.48 19.73
CA THR A 402 -39.65 69.68 20.66
C THR A 402 -40.52 68.69 19.90
N GLU A 403 -41.20 69.13 18.85
CA GLU A 403 -42.04 68.30 17.99
C GLU A 403 -41.20 67.28 17.21
N GLY A 404 -40.07 67.70 16.63
CA GLY A 404 -39.17 66.81 15.90
C GLY A 404 -38.52 65.76 16.80
N LEU A 405 -38.12 66.12 18.02
CA LEU A 405 -37.59 65.18 19.01
C LEU A 405 -38.69 64.27 19.57
N ALA A 406 -39.91 64.75 19.74
CA ALA A 406 -41.06 63.93 20.14
C ALA A 406 -41.40 62.89 19.07
N ALA A 407 -41.44 63.29 17.79
CA ALA A 407 -41.63 62.38 16.67
C ALA A 407 -40.52 61.32 16.61
N LEU A 408 -39.25 61.72 16.77
CA LEU A 408 -38.13 60.77 16.88
C LEU A 408 -38.24 59.83 18.08
N ALA A 409 -38.71 60.32 19.24
CA ALA A 409 -38.93 59.52 20.44
C ALA A 409 -40.06 58.49 20.26
N GLU A 410 -41.05 58.80 19.42
CA GLU A 410 -42.12 57.88 19.00
C GLU A 410 -41.74 57.03 17.77
N ALA A 411 -40.46 57.05 17.36
CA ALA A 411 -39.95 56.35 16.18
C ALA A 411 -40.62 56.75 14.86
N ASP A 412 -41.17 57.96 14.78
CA ASP A 412 -41.80 58.53 13.60
C ASP A 412 -40.78 59.33 12.77
N LEU A 413 -40.33 58.73 11.66
CA LEU A 413 -39.39 59.34 10.71
C LEU A 413 -40.09 59.98 9.51
N THR A 414 -41.42 60.11 9.57
CA THR A 414 -42.22 60.75 8.52
C THR A 414 -42.40 62.25 8.77
N CYS A 415 -42.06 62.72 9.98
CA CYS A 415 -42.09 64.13 10.35
C CYS A 415 -41.13 64.96 9.49
N HIS A 416 -41.67 65.99 8.84
CA HIS A 416 -40.95 66.92 7.98
C HIS A 416 -41.47 68.34 8.20
N PHE A 417 -40.56 69.30 8.31
CA PHE A 417 -40.92 70.70 8.56
C PHE A 417 -40.70 71.55 7.29
N ASP A 418 -41.79 71.97 6.65
CA ASP A 418 -41.76 72.77 5.41
C ASP A 418 -41.65 74.28 5.66
N ASP A 419 -42.12 74.77 6.80
CA ASP A 419 -42.17 76.20 7.11
C ASP A 419 -40.77 76.77 7.42
N PRO A 420 -40.26 77.74 6.64
CA PRO A 420 -38.94 78.33 6.88
C PRO A 420 -38.87 79.08 8.21
N LEU A 421 -37.82 78.83 8.99
CA LEU A 421 -37.51 79.63 10.17
C LEU A 421 -36.76 80.91 9.79
N ASP A 422 -36.56 81.81 10.76
CA ASP A 422 -35.71 82.99 10.54
C ASP A 422 -34.30 82.56 10.08
N PRO A 423 -33.61 83.34 9.21
CA PRO A 423 -32.38 82.89 8.54
C PRO A 423 -31.25 82.40 9.47
N GLU A 424 -31.23 82.87 10.72
CA GLU A 424 -30.28 82.46 11.75
C GLU A 424 -30.54 81.05 12.32
N TYR A 425 -31.77 80.53 12.19
CA TYR A 425 -32.23 79.26 12.76
C TYR A 425 -32.72 78.23 11.72
N ASP A 426 -32.94 78.61 10.46
CA ASP A 426 -33.46 77.70 9.40
C ASP A 426 -32.54 76.50 9.12
N LYS A 427 -31.25 76.61 9.45
CA LYS A 427 -30.31 75.49 9.38
C LYS A 427 -30.74 74.32 10.28
N ILE A 428 -31.34 74.59 11.44
CA ILE A 428 -31.82 73.54 12.37
C ILE A 428 -32.93 72.70 11.72
N ARG A 429 -33.88 73.36 11.04
CA ARG A 429 -34.95 72.71 10.29
C ARG A 429 -34.40 71.86 9.15
N SER A 430 -33.51 72.42 8.34
CA SER A 430 -32.88 71.72 7.21
C SER A 430 -32.04 70.51 7.66
N ASP A 431 -31.25 70.67 8.72
CA ASP A 431 -30.43 69.60 9.29
C ASP A 431 -31.31 68.50 9.91
N PHE A 432 -32.42 68.85 10.59
CA PHE A 432 -33.39 67.86 11.09
C PHE A 432 -34.04 67.07 9.95
N ASN A 433 -34.58 67.74 8.93
CA ASN A 433 -35.21 67.09 7.79
C ASN A 433 -34.22 66.16 7.06
N SER A 434 -32.98 66.63 6.86
CA SER A 434 -31.92 65.84 6.24
C SER A 434 -31.50 64.63 7.07
N ALA A 435 -31.46 64.77 8.41
CA ALA A 435 -31.15 63.68 9.33
C ALA A 435 -32.26 62.63 9.37
N SER A 436 -33.53 63.07 9.45
CA SER A 436 -34.70 62.21 9.41
C SER A 436 -34.78 61.43 8.09
N GLU A 437 -34.57 62.10 6.96
CA GLU A 437 -34.59 61.44 5.65
C GLU A 437 -33.44 60.44 5.46
N ARG A 438 -32.23 60.76 5.92
CA ARG A 438 -31.10 59.81 5.92
C ARG A 438 -31.38 58.61 6.81
N LEU A 439 -31.91 58.83 8.02
CA LEU A 439 -32.22 57.75 8.96
C LEU A 439 -33.31 56.84 8.42
N ARG A 440 -34.36 57.43 7.81
CA ARG A 440 -35.42 56.71 7.09
C ARG A 440 -34.87 55.88 5.93
N GLY A 441 -33.98 56.44 5.12
CA GLY A 441 -33.34 55.74 4.00
C GLY A 441 -32.49 54.55 4.47
N VAL A 442 -31.72 54.72 5.55
CA VAL A 442 -30.91 53.64 6.15
C VAL A 442 -31.81 52.53 6.71
N LEU A 443 -32.86 52.87 7.47
CA LEU A 443 -33.78 51.87 8.03
C LEU A 443 -34.58 51.15 6.94
N ALA A 444 -34.99 51.83 5.88
CA ALA A 444 -35.64 51.20 4.73
C ALA A 444 -34.71 50.22 3.99
N LEU A 445 -33.42 50.55 3.88
CA LEU A 445 -32.42 49.63 3.34
C LEU A 445 -32.18 48.42 4.25
N ILE A 446 -32.15 48.62 5.56
CA ILE A 446 -32.05 47.53 6.54
C ILE A 446 -33.27 46.61 6.42
N ALA A 447 -34.50 47.15 6.35
CA ALA A 447 -35.71 46.37 6.18
C ALA A 447 -35.65 45.43 4.95
N ARG A 448 -35.20 45.95 3.81
CA ARG A 448 -35.03 45.15 2.58
C ARG A 448 -33.95 44.08 2.73
N THR A 449 -32.81 44.45 3.30
CA THR A 449 -31.70 43.52 3.56
C THR A 449 -32.14 42.36 4.46
N VAL A 450 -32.98 42.65 5.46
CA VAL A 450 -33.55 41.65 6.37
C VAL A 450 -34.52 40.71 5.66
N GLU A 451 -35.39 41.23 4.78
CA GLU A 451 -36.29 40.42 3.97
C GLU A 451 -35.51 39.49 3.01
N ASP A 452 -34.45 39.99 2.39
CA ASP A 452 -33.56 39.18 1.55
C ASP A 452 -32.80 38.12 2.37
N LEU A 453 -32.41 38.45 3.61
CA LEU A 453 -31.74 37.52 4.51
C LEU A 453 -32.66 36.38 4.97
N ASP A 454 -33.94 36.68 5.24
CA ASP A 454 -34.94 35.67 5.60
C ASP A 454 -35.19 34.71 4.42
N ARG A 455 -35.37 35.25 3.21
CA ARG A 455 -35.52 34.46 1.98
C ARG A 455 -34.30 33.57 1.72
N SER A 456 -33.09 34.15 1.79
CA SER A 456 -31.83 33.41 1.63
C SER A 456 -31.68 32.30 2.67
N SER A 457 -32.09 32.55 3.91
CA SER A 457 -32.07 31.54 4.98
C SER A 457 -33.05 30.39 4.72
N ALA A 458 -34.24 30.68 4.19
CA ALA A 458 -35.21 29.67 3.79
C ALA A 458 -34.67 28.80 2.64
N ASP A 459 -34.06 29.41 1.62
CA ASP A 459 -33.44 28.71 0.49
C ASP A 459 -32.27 27.82 0.93
N MET A 460 -31.40 28.33 1.81
CA MET A 460 -30.30 27.56 2.40
C MET A 460 -30.81 26.36 3.21
N LYS A 461 -31.87 26.54 4.00
CA LYS A 461 -32.50 25.46 4.76
C LYS A 461 -33.09 24.39 3.84
N SER A 462 -33.76 24.79 2.76
CA SER A 462 -34.27 23.86 1.75
C SER A 462 -33.14 23.10 1.06
N SER A 463 -32.07 23.79 0.68
CA SER A 463 -30.89 23.17 0.05
C SER A 463 -30.18 22.18 0.98
N ALA A 464 -30.11 22.49 2.27
CA ALA A 464 -29.57 21.58 3.27
C ALA A 464 -30.43 20.30 3.42
N LEU A 465 -31.75 20.41 3.38
CA LEU A 465 -32.65 19.26 3.39
C LEU A 465 -32.51 18.39 2.13
N ASP A 466 -32.40 19.01 0.95
CA ASP A 466 -32.13 18.29 -0.30
C ASP A 466 -30.78 17.55 -0.25
N LEU A 467 -29.73 18.21 0.22
CA LEU A 467 -28.41 17.60 0.40
C LEU A 467 -28.46 16.40 1.34
N ALA A 468 -29.17 16.49 2.46
CA ALA A 468 -29.35 15.38 3.39
C ALA A 468 -30.10 14.20 2.75
N GLY A 469 -31.16 14.47 1.98
CA GLY A 469 -31.92 13.45 1.24
C GLY A 469 -31.06 12.70 0.22
N ARG A 470 -30.34 13.44 -0.64
CA ARG A 470 -29.43 12.87 -1.64
C ARG A 470 -28.28 12.09 -1.02
N THR A 471 -27.75 12.57 0.11
CA THR A 471 -26.68 11.89 0.85
C THR A 471 -27.16 10.55 1.41
N THR A 472 -28.42 10.49 1.88
CA THR A 472 -29.01 9.23 2.36
C THR A 472 -29.16 8.20 1.23
N GLU A 473 -29.63 8.63 0.05
CA GLU A 473 -29.72 7.78 -1.14
C GLU A 473 -28.34 7.29 -1.61
N GLN A 474 -27.34 8.18 -1.53
CA GLN A 474 -25.95 7.85 -1.86
C GLN A 474 -25.38 6.79 -0.91
N VAL A 475 -25.64 6.88 0.40
CA VAL A 475 -25.20 5.85 1.37
C VAL A 475 -25.82 4.49 1.03
N SER A 476 -27.10 4.44 0.68
CA SER A 476 -27.76 3.19 0.27
C SER A 476 -27.08 2.58 -0.96
N THR A 477 -26.74 3.41 -1.95
CA THR A 477 -26.05 2.95 -3.17
C THR A 477 -24.63 2.43 -2.87
N ILE A 478 -23.91 3.11 -1.97
CA ILE A 478 -22.59 2.68 -1.52
C ILE A 478 -22.69 1.31 -0.84
N GLN A 479 -23.64 1.12 0.09
CA GLN A 479 -23.83 -0.16 0.78
C GLN A 479 -24.16 -1.32 -0.18
N GLU A 480 -25.07 -1.10 -1.15
CA GLU A 480 -25.36 -2.14 -2.16
C GLU A 480 -24.11 -2.46 -3.00
N THR A 481 -23.35 -1.44 -3.38
CA THR A 481 -22.14 -1.61 -4.19
C THR A 481 -21.06 -2.35 -3.41
N THR A 482 -20.82 -2.00 -2.15
CA THR A 482 -19.88 -2.71 -1.27
C THR A 482 -20.25 -4.19 -1.17
N GLY A 483 -21.51 -4.53 -0.92
CA GLY A 483 -21.96 -5.92 -0.84
C GLY A 483 -21.91 -6.67 -2.19
N ARG A 484 -21.88 -5.98 -3.32
CA ARG A 484 -21.59 -6.58 -4.64
C ARG A 484 -20.09 -6.82 -4.83
N VAL A 485 -19.25 -5.90 -4.38
CA VAL A 485 -17.78 -6.03 -4.44
C VAL A 485 -17.31 -7.18 -3.56
N GLU A 486 -17.84 -7.31 -2.35
CA GLU A 486 -17.54 -8.43 -1.43
C GLU A 486 -17.89 -9.79 -2.06
N ARG A 487 -19.10 -9.93 -2.61
CA ARG A 487 -19.49 -11.16 -3.33
C ARG A 487 -18.61 -11.44 -4.54
N LEU A 488 -18.24 -10.41 -5.29
CA LEU A 488 -17.35 -10.58 -6.44
C LEU A 488 -15.96 -11.04 -5.99
N ALA A 489 -15.47 -10.56 -4.84
CA ALA A 489 -14.20 -11.00 -4.28
C ALA A 489 -14.26 -12.49 -3.88
N GLU A 490 -15.36 -12.94 -3.27
CA GLU A 490 -15.61 -14.36 -2.97
C GLU A 490 -15.63 -15.21 -4.26
N GLU A 491 -16.36 -14.78 -5.29
CA GLU A 491 -16.41 -15.47 -6.60
C GLU A 491 -15.02 -15.60 -7.25
N PHE A 492 -14.17 -14.57 -7.15
CA PHE A 492 -12.81 -14.61 -7.68
C PHE A 492 -11.84 -15.48 -6.85
N ASP A 493 -12.07 -15.64 -5.55
CA ASP A 493 -11.32 -16.61 -4.75
C ASP A 493 -11.67 -18.05 -5.15
N GLU A 494 -12.96 -18.36 -5.28
CA GLU A 494 -13.44 -19.66 -5.78
C GLU A 494 -12.90 -19.94 -7.18
N PHE A 495 -12.96 -18.96 -8.09
CA PHE A 495 -12.38 -19.07 -9.43
C PHE A 495 -10.87 -19.35 -9.38
N GLY A 496 -10.13 -18.71 -8.45
CA GLY A 496 -8.72 -18.99 -8.23
C GLY A 496 -8.46 -20.42 -7.77
N GLN A 497 -9.32 -20.98 -6.92
CA GLN A 497 -9.25 -22.39 -6.50
C GLN A 497 -9.48 -23.34 -7.69
N ASP A 498 -10.47 -23.06 -8.53
CA ASP A 498 -10.77 -23.84 -9.73
C ASP A 498 -9.61 -23.84 -10.73
N VAL A 499 -8.97 -22.68 -10.92
CA VAL A 499 -7.78 -22.55 -11.79
C VAL A 499 -6.62 -23.37 -11.26
N ARG A 500 -6.37 -23.36 -9.94
CA ARG A 500 -5.34 -24.21 -9.32
C ARG A 500 -5.65 -25.71 -9.49
N SER A 501 -6.91 -26.09 -9.34
CA SER A 501 -7.37 -27.46 -9.57
C SER A 501 -7.15 -27.88 -11.03
N ALA A 502 -7.52 -27.02 -11.99
CA ALA A 502 -7.30 -27.22 -13.41
C ALA A 502 -5.81 -27.36 -13.77
N ALA A 503 -4.94 -26.55 -13.16
CA ALA A 503 -3.49 -26.64 -13.36
C ALA A 503 -2.95 -28.00 -12.85
N GLY A 504 -3.43 -28.46 -11.69
CA GLY A 504 -3.12 -29.80 -11.20
C GLY A 504 -3.57 -30.92 -12.15
N MET A 505 -4.77 -30.80 -12.73
CA MET A 505 -5.27 -31.75 -13.74
C MET A 505 -4.42 -31.75 -15.01
N ALA A 506 -4.02 -30.57 -15.50
CA ALA A 506 -3.13 -30.43 -16.66
C ALA A 506 -1.74 -31.06 -16.37
N GLY A 507 -1.16 -30.80 -15.19
CA GLY A 507 0.10 -31.42 -14.76
C GLY A 507 0.03 -32.95 -14.74
N ASN A 508 -1.05 -33.52 -14.19
CA ASN A 508 -1.28 -34.97 -14.19
C ASN A 508 -1.44 -35.53 -15.62
N ALA A 509 -2.14 -34.81 -16.50
CA ALA A 509 -2.29 -35.22 -17.89
C ALA A 509 -0.94 -35.22 -18.63
N ARG A 510 -0.09 -34.22 -18.38
CA ARG A 510 1.28 -34.13 -18.92
C ARG A 510 2.13 -35.31 -18.47
N GLU A 511 2.09 -35.67 -17.20
CA GLU A 511 2.83 -36.82 -16.67
C GLU A 511 2.39 -38.13 -17.35
N ARG A 512 1.08 -38.33 -17.52
CA ARG A 512 0.54 -39.50 -18.24
C ARG A 512 0.94 -39.52 -19.72
N ALA A 513 0.93 -38.38 -20.39
CA ALA A 513 1.38 -38.26 -21.78
C ALA A 513 2.87 -38.62 -21.91
N ASN A 514 3.72 -38.09 -21.03
CA ASN A 514 5.15 -38.42 -20.97
C ASN A 514 5.41 -39.90 -20.71
N GLY A 515 4.66 -40.49 -19.78
CA GLY A 515 4.70 -41.93 -19.50
C GLY A 515 4.31 -42.75 -20.73
N SER A 516 3.24 -42.37 -21.42
CA SER A 516 2.78 -43.02 -22.65
C SER A 516 3.81 -42.91 -23.77
N ALA A 517 4.44 -41.75 -23.94
CA ALA A 517 5.50 -41.54 -24.92
C ALA A 517 6.72 -42.43 -24.64
N LYS A 518 7.05 -42.69 -23.37
CA LYS A 518 8.10 -43.65 -22.99
C LYS A 518 7.73 -45.08 -23.41
N VAL A 519 6.51 -45.52 -23.12
CA VAL A 519 6.01 -46.86 -23.51
C VAL A 519 6.03 -47.03 -25.03
N VAL A 520 5.63 -46.00 -25.79
CA VAL A 520 5.69 -46.02 -27.26
C VAL A 520 7.13 -46.16 -27.76
N ARG A 521 8.10 -45.43 -27.19
CA ARG A 521 9.53 -45.58 -27.55
C ARG A 521 10.06 -47.00 -27.27
N GLU A 522 9.66 -47.59 -26.14
CA GLU A 522 10.00 -48.98 -25.80
C GLU A 522 9.38 -49.97 -26.79
N ALA A 523 8.14 -49.73 -27.24
CA ALA A 523 7.46 -50.55 -28.24
C ALA A 523 8.13 -50.47 -29.62
N VAL A 524 8.52 -49.26 -30.08
CA VAL A 524 9.30 -49.09 -31.33
C VAL A 524 10.63 -49.84 -31.25
N SER A 525 11.34 -49.74 -30.12
CA SER A 525 12.59 -50.49 -29.91
C SER A 525 12.37 -52.01 -29.97
N ALA A 526 11.30 -52.51 -29.34
CA ALA A 526 10.96 -53.94 -29.38
C ALA A 526 10.64 -54.42 -30.81
N MET A 527 9.87 -53.66 -31.58
CA MET A 527 9.58 -53.97 -32.99
C MET A 527 10.85 -53.93 -33.85
N GLY A 528 11.76 -52.99 -33.61
CA GLY A 528 13.07 -52.95 -34.27
C GLY A 528 13.88 -54.24 -34.06
N ARG A 529 13.88 -54.79 -32.83
CA ARG A 529 14.52 -56.09 -32.55
C ARG A 529 13.83 -57.26 -33.26
N ILE A 530 12.50 -57.21 -33.42
CA ILE A 530 11.75 -58.23 -34.17
C ILE A 530 12.11 -58.17 -35.66
N LYS A 531 12.23 -56.97 -36.23
CA LYS A 531 12.69 -56.76 -37.61
C LYS A 531 14.09 -57.37 -37.82
N GLU A 532 15.04 -57.04 -36.96
CA GLU A 532 16.40 -57.59 -37.01
C GLU A 532 16.43 -59.12 -36.87
N SER A 533 15.60 -59.67 -35.97
CA SER A 533 15.46 -61.12 -35.82
C SER A 533 14.88 -61.78 -37.06
N SER A 534 13.92 -61.14 -37.73
CA SER A 534 13.28 -61.65 -38.94
C SER A 534 14.28 -61.66 -40.13
N GLU A 535 15.11 -60.62 -40.25
CA GLU A 535 16.20 -60.57 -41.23
C GLU A 535 17.24 -61.69 -40.99
N LYS A 536 17.61 -61.95 -39.73
CA LYS A 536 18.49 -63.07 -39.38
C LYS A 536 17.88 -64.42 -39.76
N ILE A 537 16.58 -64.61 -39.53
CA ILE A 537 15.88 -65.84 -39.94
C ILE A 537 15.88 -65.95 -41.47
N ALA A 538 15.59 -64.87 -42.21
CA ALA A 538 15.60 -64.88 -43.67
C ALA A 538 16.97 -65.31 -44.25
N ASN A 539 18.07 -64.88 -43.62
CA ASN A 539 19.43 -65.29 -43.99
C ASN A 539 19.67 -66.79 -43.72
N ILE A 540 19.21 -67.31 -42.58
CA ILE A 540 19.31 -68.75 -42.25
C ILE A 540 18.50 -69.58 -43.25
N ILE A 541 17.30 -69.14 -43.60
CA ILE A 541 16.46 -69.84 -44.58
C ILE A 541 17.10 -69.86 -45.96
N SER A 542 17.74 -68.76 -46.38
CA SER A 542 18.51 -68.71 -47.63
C SER A 542 19.69 -69.71 -47.62
N LEU A 543 20.40 -69.81 -46.50
CA LEU A 543 21.45 -70.83 -46.32
C LEU A 543 20.91 -72.27 -46.38
N ILE A 544 19.73 -72.53 -45.81
CA ILE A 544 19.09 -73.86 -45.87
C ILE A 544 18.71 -74.22 -47.31
N ASP A 545 18.22 -73.26 -48.10
CA ASP A 545 17.94 -73.45 -49.52
C ASP A 545 19.24 -73.77 -50.29
N ASP A 546 20.32 -73.04 -50.04
CA ASP A 546 21.64 -73.29 -50.63
C ASP A 546 22.16 -74.71 -50.29
N ILE A 547 22.04 -75.14 -49.03
CA ILE A 547 22.43 -76.50 -48.59
C ILE A 547 21.56 -77.55 -49.29
N SER A 548 20.25 -77.28 -49.42
CA SER A 548 19.32 -78.17 -50.11
C SER A 548 19.69 -78.30 -51.59
N PHE A 549 20.06 -77.20 -52.25
CA PHE A 549 20.55 -77.19 -53.63
C PHE A 549 21.86 -77.98 -53.79
N GLN A 550 22.84 -77.76 -52.91
CA GLN A 550 24.10 -78.52 -52.90
C GLN A 550 23.86 -80.02 -52.67
N THR A 551 22.96 -80.37 -51.76
CA THR A 551 22.60 -81.77 -51.46
C THR A 551 21.92 -82.42 -52.66
N ASN A 552 21.04 -81.70 -53.37
CA ASN A 552 20.42 -82.15 -54.60
C ASN A 552 21.46 -82.39 -55.72
N LEU A 553 22.50 -81.54 -55.83
CA LEU A 553 23.62 -81.76 -56.77
C LEU A 553 24.50 -82.95 -56.39
N LEU A 554 24.82 -83.12 -55.10
CA LEU A 554 25.57 -84.28 -54.59
C LEU A 554 24.81 -85.59 -54.85
N ALA A 555 23.50 -85.60 -54.58
CA ALA A 555 22.63 -86.74 -54.85
C ALA A 555 22.53 -87.06 -56.34
N LEU A 556 22.50 -86.04 -57.20
CA LEU A 556 22.56 -86.22 -58.65
C LEU A 556 23.89 -86.87 -59.07
N ASN A 557 25.02 -86.37 -58.57
CA ASN A 557 26.34 -86.93 -58.87
C ASN A 557 26.47 -88.38 -58.38
N ALA A 558 25.96 -88.69 -57.17
CA ALA A 558 25.93 -90.03 -56.63
C ALA A 558 25.03 -90.97 -57.45
N GLY A 559 23.87 -90.48 -57.92
CA GLY A 559 22.99 -91.23 -58.80
C GLY A 559 23.64 -91.56 -60.15
N VAL A 560 24.41 -90.63 -60.72
CA VAL A 560 25.20 -90.85 -61.94
C VAL A 560 26.28 -91.92 -61.73
N GLU A 561 27.03 -91.84 -60.63
CA GLU A 561 28.10 -92.81 -60.35
C GLU A 561 27.52 -94.21 -59.99
N ALA A 562 26.37 -94.25 -59.33
CA ALA A 562 25.62 -95.49 -59.08
C ALA A 562 25.14 -96.14 -60.38
N ALA A 563 24.66 -95.36 -61.35
CA ALA A 563 24.31 -95.85 -62.68
C ALA A 563 25.56 -96.38 -63.44
N ARG A 564 26.71 -95.73 -63.24
CA ARG A 564 28.00 -96.13 -63.82
C ARG A 564 28.53 -97.46 -63.26
N ALA A 565 28.23 -97.76 -62.00
CA ALA A 565 28.59 -99.02 -61.33
C ALA A 565 27.68 -100.22 -61.69
N GLY A 566 26.62 -100.02 -62.49
CA GLY A 566 25.75 -101.10 -62.97
C GLY A 566 24.96 -101.81 -61.86
N GLU A 567 24.91 -103.16 -61.90
CA GLU A 567 24.18 -103.97 -60.91
C GLU A 567 24.66 -103.76 -59.46
N ALA A 568 25.96 -103.50 -59.27
CA ALA A 568 26.56 -103.27 -57.95
C ALA A 568 26.13 -101.93 -57.31
N GLY A 569 25.66 -100.97 -58.13
CA GLY A 569 25.25 -99.64 -57.70
C GLY A 569 23.75 -99.48 -57.40
N ARG A 570 22.91 -100.50 -57.61
CA ARG A 570 21.44 -100.37 -57.47
C ARG A 570 20.98 -99.85 -56.11
N GLY A 571 21.58 -100.31 -55.01
CA GLY A 571 21.26 -99.82 -53.67
C GLY A 571 21.64 -98.34 -53.47
N PHE A 572 22.78 -97.93 -54.00
CA PHE A 572 23.21 -96.52 -53.98
C PHE A 572 22.33 -95.62 -54.84
N ALA A 573 21.82 -96.11 -55.98
CA ALA A 573 20.93 -95.35 -56.85
C ALA A 573 19.60 -95.01 -56.16
N VAL A 574 19.04 -95.94 -55.38
CA VAL A 574 17.81 -95.71 -54.59
C VAL A 574 18.05 -94.67 -53.51
N VAL A 575 19.14 -94.79 -52.75
CA VAL A 575 19.52 -93.80 -51.72
C VAL A 575 19.74 -92.43 -52.35
N ALA A 576 20.42 -92.35 -53.49
CA ALA A 576 20.63 -91.09 -54.21
C ALA A 576 19.30 -90.45 -54.66
N SER A 577 18.33 -91.24 -55.14
CA SER A 577 17.00 -90.71 -55.49
C SER A 577 16.22 -90.20 -54.27
N GLU A 578 16.31 -90.89 -53.13
CA GLU A 578 15.61 -90.49 -51.90
C GLU A 578 16.23 -89.22 -51.30
N VAL A 579 17.56 -89.12 -51.26
CA VAL A 579 18.28 -87.91 -50.82
C VAL A 579 17.96 -86.74 -51.74
N ARG A 580 17.83 -86.97 -53.05
CA ARG A 580 17.43 -85.94 -54.01
C ARG A 580 16.01 -85.45 -53.77
N ALA A 581 15.06 -86.37 -53.57
CA ALA A 581 13.67 -86.03 -53.27
C ALA A 581 13.55 -85.26 -51.94
N LEU A 582 14.32 -85.65 -50.92
CA LEU A 582 14.39 -84.94 -49.64
C LEU A 582 14.95 -83.52 -49.83
N ALA A 583 16.03 -83.36 -50.58
CA ALA A 583 16.63 -82.06 -50.87
C ALA A 583 15.67 -81.12 -51.62
N GLN A 584 14.90 -81.63 -52.60
CA GLN A 584 13.87 -80.85 -53.28
C GLN A 584 12.72 -80.44 -52.34
N ARG A 585 12.29 -81.33 -51.44
CA ARG A 585 11.28 -81.00 -50.42
C ARG A 585 11.77 -79.95 -49.43
N SER A 586 13.04 -80.04 -49.01
CA SER A 586 13.65 -79.04 -48.12
C SER A 586 13.75 -77.67 -48.77
N SER A 587 14.15 -77.59 -50.04
CA SER A 587 14.19 -76.33 -50.81
C SER A 587 12.80 -75.71 -50.96
N ALA A 588 11.78 -76.52 -51.32
CA ALA A 588 10.40 -76.05 -51.40
C ALA A 588 9.87 -75.49 -50.07
N ALA A 589 10.15 -76.19 -48.95
CA ALA A 589 9.77 -75.72 -47.62
C ALA A 589 10.54 -74.45 -47.20
N ALA A 590 11.83 -74.35 -47.53
CA ALA A 590 12.63 -73.15 -47.27
C ALA A 590 12.08 -71.93 -48.02
N LEU A 591 11.70 -72.08 -49.30
CA LEU A 591 11.05 -71.03 -50.09
C LEU A 591 9.72 -70.57 -49.48
N GLU A 592 8.88 -71.51 -49.01
CA GLU A 592 7.61 -71.18 -48.35
C GLU A 592 7.83 -70.40 -47.04
N ILE A 593 8.80 -70.83 -46.21
CA ILE A 593 9.16 -70.10 -44.99
C ILE A 593 9.72 -68.71 -45.33
N LYS A 594 10.51 -68.58 -46.40
CA LYS A 594 11.06 -67.29 -46.84
C LYS A 594 9.94 -66.28 -47.14
N VAL A 595 8.91 -66.70 -47.89
CA VAL A 595 7.74 -65.85 -48.18
C VAL A 595 7.02 -65.42 -46.90
N LEU A 596 6.83 -66.33 -45.94
CA LEU A 596 6.19 -66.00 -44.65
C LEU A 596 7.01 -65.00 -43.81
N ILE A 597 8.35 -65.10 -43.85
CA ILE A 597 9.24 -64.18 -43.15
C ILE A 597 9.26 -62.80 -43.82
N GLU A 598 9.26 -62.74 -45.16
CA GLU A 598 9.15 -61.48 -45.91
C GLU A 598 7.82 -60.77 -45.60
N GLU A 599 6.70 -61.50 -45.59
CA GLU A 599 5.40 -60.95 -45.22
C GLU A 599 5.37 -60.49 -43.75
N SER A 600 5.95 -61.27 -42.83
CA SER A 600 6.08 -60.87 -41.41
C SER A 600 6.92 -59.60 -41.25
N GLY A 601 8.01 -59.46 -42.03
CA GLY A 601 8.84 -58.26 -42.06
C GLY A 601 8.05 -57.02 -42.48
N ARG A 602 7.23 -57.15 -43.52
CA ARG A 602 6.33 -56.07 -43.99
C ARG A 602 5.31 -55.67 -42.93
N GLN A 603 4.70 -56.64 -42.24
CA GLN A 603 3.75 -56.37 -41.14
C GLN A 603 4.40 -55.68 -39.95
N VAL A 604 5.65 -56.04 -39.62
CA VAL A 604 6.42 -55.36 -38.56
C VAL A 604 6.75 -53.93 -38.96
N GLU A 605 7.12 -53.68 -40.22
CA GLU A 605 7.40 -52.34 -40.74
C GLU A 605 6.16 -51.43 -40.70
N ASP A 606 5.01 -51.93 -41.14
CA ASP A 606 3.72 -51.23 -41.01
C ASP A 606 3.39 -50.94 -39.53
N GLY A 607 3.63 -51.92 -38.64
CA GLY A 607 3.45 -51.77 -37.20
C GLY A 607 4.33 -50.69 -36.58
N VAL A 608 5.61 -50.63 -36.97
CA VAL A 608 6.54 -49.57 -36.55
C VAL A 608 6.02 -48.19 -36.99
N SER A 609 5.56 -48.06 -38.24
CA SER A 609 5.02 -46.80 -38.75
C SER A 609 3.79 -46.31 -37.96
N LEU A 610 2.86 -47.21 -37.61
CA LEU A 610 1.69 -46.86 -36.81
C LEU A 610 2.05 -46.42 -35.38
N VAL A 611 2.99 -47.11 -34.74
CA VAL A 611 3.45 -46.79 -33.40
C VAL A 611 4.23 -45.47 -33.39
N ASP A 612 5.04 -45.21 -34.42
CA ASP A 612 5.76 -43.94 -34.60
C ASP A 612 4.80 -42.75 -34.75
N ARG A 613 3.77 -42.87 -35.59
CA ARG A 613 2.69 -41.87 -35.72
C ARG A 613 1.95 -41.64 -34.40
N THR A 614 1.76 -42.69 -33.60
CA THR A 614 1.17 -42.59 -32.26
C THR A 614 2.09 -41.80 -31.32
N GLY A 615 3.41 -42.02 -31.41
CA GLY A 615 4.41 -41.25 -30.67
C GLY A 615 4.39 -39.77 -31.02
N HIS A 616 4.28 -39.43 -32.30
CA HIS A 616 4.13 -38.04 -32.75
C HIS A 616 2.86 -37.38 -32.21
N ALA A 617 1.70 -38.04 -32.29
CA ALA A 617 0.45 -37.51 -31.77
C ALA A 617 0.49 -37.29 -30.24
N LEU A 618 1.16 -38.17 -29.49
CA LEU A 618 1.37 -37.97 -28.05
C LEU A 618 2.30 -36.78 -27.75
N GLY A 619 3.27 -36.51 -28.63
CA GLY A 619 4.11 -35.32 -28.58
C GLY A 619 3.31 -34.03 -28.73
N GLU A 620 2.46 -33.96 -29.76
CA GLU A 620 1.54 -32.82 -29.98
C GLU A 620 0.59 -32.61 -28.80
N ILE A 621 0.01 -33.68 -28.24
CA ILE A 621 -0.83 -33.60 -27.04
C ILE A 621 -0.05 -33.04 -25.84
N SER A 622 1.22 -33.43 -25.66
CA SER A 622 2.04 -32.91 -24.57
C SER A 622 2.36 -31.42 -24.73
N GLU A 623 2.52 -30.94 -25.97
CA GLU A 623 2.71 -29.52 -26.27
C GLU A 623 1.43 -28.73 -25.96
N GLU A 624 0.27 -29.22 -26.40
CA GLU A 624 -1.02 -28.60 -26.09
C GLU A 624 -1.31 -28.52 -24.59
N ILE A 625 -1.00 -29.58 -23.83
CA ILE A 625 -1.14 -29.54 -22.36
C ILE A 625 -0.21 -28.49 -21.74
N THR A 626 0.98 -28.27 -22.31
CA THR A 626 1.90 -27.22 -21.85
C THR A 626 1.32 -25.83 -22.13
N ASN A 627 0.71 -25.63 -23.30
CA ASN A 627 0.00 -24.38 -23.62
C ASN A 627 -1.16 -24.12 -22.65
N VAL A 628 -1.92 -25.15 -22.29
CA VAL A 628 -3.01 -25.05 -21.30
C VAL A 628 -2.47 -24.65 -19.92
N ASP A 629 -1.36 -25.24 -19.48
CA ASP A 629 -0.70 -24.91 -18.20
C ASP A 629 -0.23 -23.44 -18.16
N ASP A 630 0.34 -22.93 -19.25
CA ASP A 630 0.72 -21.52 -19.39
C ASP A 630 -0.49 -20.58 -19.32
N VAL A 631 -1.60 -20.94 -19.98
CA VAL A 631 -2.85 -20.18 -19.93
C VAL A 631 -3.40 -20.13 -18.50
N LEU A 632 -3.46 -21.27 -17.81
CA LEU A 632 -3.94 -21.35 -16.43
C LEU A 632 -3.05 -20.56 -15.47
N THR A 633 -1.74 -20.60 -15.65
CA THR A 633 -0.80 -19.79 -14.89
C THR A 633 -1.07 -18.29 -15.07
N ARG A 634 -1.34 -17.85 -16.31
CA ARG A 634 -1.70 -16.46 -16.59
C ARG A 634 -3.03 -16.07 -15.96
N ILE A 635 -4.05 -16.94 -16.05
CA ILE A 635 -5.36 -16.72 -15.42
C ILE A 635 -5.22 -16.60 -13.89
N SER A 636 -4.41 -17.45 -13.25
CA SER A 636 -4.18 -17.39 -11.81
C SER A 636 -3.62 -16.02 -11.39
N ARG A 637 -2.61 -15.52 -12.11
CA ARG A 637 -2.04 -14.18 -11.85
C ARG A 637 -3.06 -13.07 -12.08
N THR A 638 -3.90 -13.18 -13.11
CA THR A 638 -4.97 -12.20 -13.37
C THR A 638 -6.00 -12.23 -12.25
N SER A 639 -6.37 -13.41 -11.74
CA SER A 639 -7.30 -13.56 -10.62
C SER A 639 -6.77 -12.87 -9.36
N GLU A 640 -5.50 -13.11 -9.00
CA GLU A 640 -4.84 -12.45 -7.87
C GLU A 640 -4.84 -10.92 -8.01
N ALA A 641 -4.53 -10.41 -9.21
CA ALA A 641 -4.58 -8.97 -9.49
C ALA A 641 -6.01 -8.41 -9.38
N GLN A 642 -7.02 -9.18 -9.79
CA GLN A 642 -8.43 -8.77 -9.71
C GLN A 642 -8.90 -8.67 -8.25
N ILE A 643 -8.53 -9.64 -7.40
CA ILE A 643 -8.83 -9.63 -5.96
C ILE A 643 -8.21 -8.38 -5.31
N SER A 644 -6.95 -8.08 -5.63
CA SER A 644 -6.30 -6.86 -5.14
C SER A 644 -7.03 -5.59 -5.58
N ALA A 645 -7.48 -5.51 -6.84
CA ALA A 645 -8.26 -4.37 -7.33
C ALA A 645 -9.62 -4.23 -6.62
N LEU A 646 -10.27 -5.35 -6.28
CA LEU A 646 -11.52 -5.35 -5.53
C LEU A 646 -11.32 -4.87 -4.08
N HIS A 647 -10.19 -5.20 -3.44
CA HIS A 647 -9.83 -4.63 -2.15
C HIS A 647 -9.68 -3.11 -2.21
N SER A 648 -8.94 -2.58 -3.19
CA SER A 648 -8.81 -1.13 -3.37
C SER A 648 -10.17 -0.45 -3.65
N LEU A 649 -11.07 -1.13 -4.37
CA LEU A 649 -12.43 -0.63 -4.59
C LEU A 649 -13.24 -0.60 -3.29
N SER A 650 -13.10 -1.62 -2.43
CA SER A 650 -13.72 -1.64 -1.10
C SER A 650 -13.24 -0.49 -0.22
N GLU A 651 -11.94 -0.22 -0.20
CA GLU A 651 -11.37 0.93 0.52
C GLU A 651 -11.92 2.26 0.01
N ALA A 652 -12.00 2.43 -1.32
CA ALA A 652 -12.59 3.62 -1.93
C ALA A 652 -14.08 3.80 -1.54
N MET A 653 -14.84 2.71 -1.43
CA MET A 653 -16.22 2.77 -0.91
C MET A 653 -16.27 3.21 0.56
N GLY A 654 -15.30 2.78 1.37
CA GLY A 654 -15.14 3.26 2.75
C GLY A 654 -14.92 4.77 2.83
N VAL A 655 -14.09 5.32 1.94
CA VAL A 655 -13.86 6.78 1.82
C VAL A 655 -15.14 7.51 1.40
N LEU A 656 -15.86 6.99 0.40
CA LEU A 656 -17.14 7.57 -0.05
C LEU A 656 -18.18 7.58 1.08
N ASN A 657 -18.24 6.52 1.88
CA ASN A 657 -19.12 6.44 3.03
C ASN A 657 -18.77 7.49 4.10
N SER A 658 -17.47 7.71 4.34
CA SER A 658 -16.99 8.76 5.25
C SER A 658 -17.37 10.17 4.74
N LEU A 659 -17.19 10.44 3.45
CA LEU A 659 -17.60 11.71 2.83
C LEU A 659 -19.11 11.92 2.91
N ALA A 660 -19.92 10.87 2.71
CA ALA A 660 -21.36 10.95 2.88
C ALA A 660 -21.75 11.29 4.34
N SER A 661 -21.06 10.71 5.32
CA SER A 661 -21.24 11.07 6.74
C SER A 661 -20.91 12.55 6.99
N GLN A 662 -19.81 13.06 6.43
CA GLN A 662 -19.44 14.47 6.52
C GLN A 662 -20.48 15.39 5.86
N ASN A 663 -21.00 15.02 4.68
CA ASN A 663 -22.06 15.78 4.00
C ASN A 663 -23.33 15.86 4.85
N THR A 664 -23.66 14.79 5.57
CA THR A 664 -24.80 14.78 6.52
C THR A 664 -24.55 15.77 7.66
N ALA A 665 -23.35 15.80 8.23
CA ALA A 665 -22.98 16.75 9.28
C ALA A 665 -22.98 18.20 8.78
N VAL A 666 -22.50 18.44 7.57
CA VAL A 666 -22.53 19.76 6.92
C VAL A 666 -23.96 20.20 6.68
N ALA A 667 -24.81 19.34 6.12
CA ALA A 667 -26.23 19.62 5.89
C ALA A 667 -26.94 19.99 7.20
N GLU A 668 -26.71 19.25 8.29
CA GLU A 668 -27.32 19.54 9.58
C GLU A 668 -26.80 20.87 10.17
N THR A 669 -25.50 21.12 10.08
CA THR A 669 -24.90 22.38 10.54
C THR A 669 -25.44 23.58 9.76
N THR A 670 -25.55 23.47 8.42
CA THR A 670 -26.15 24.50 7.57
C THR A 670 -27.62 24.72 7.93
N ARG A 671 -28.39 23.66 8.16
CA ARG A 671 -29.79 23.75 8.58
C ARG A 671 -29.94 24.51 9.90
N MET A 672 -29.08 24.23 10.88
CA MET A 672 -29.05 24.94 12.16
C MET A 672 -28.65 26.41 11.99
N ALA A 673 -27.59 26.68 11.22
CA ALA A 673 -27.10 28.04 10.96
C ALA A 673 -28.17 28.90 10.25
N SER A 674 -28.81 28.38 9.21
CA SER A 674 -29.91 29.05 8.52
C SER A 674 -31.11 29.34 9.43
N GLY A 675 -31.41 28.42 10.37
CA GLY A 675 -32.44 28.65 11.38
C GLY A 675 -32.09 29.81 12.32
N GLY A 676 -30.82 29.92 12.73
CA GLY A 676 -30.34 31.05 13.55
C GLY A 676 -30.37 32.38 12.80
N ILE A 677 -29.98 32.38 11.52
CA ILE A 677 -30.04 33.59 10.68
C ILE A 677 -31.50 34.05 10.48
N ALA A 678 -32.43 33.13 10.21
CA ALA A 678 -33.85 33.45 10.09
C ALA A 678 -34.42 34.06 11.40
N ALA A 679 -34.02 33.52 12.56
CA ALA A 679 -34.41 34.10 13.86
C ALA A 679 -33.86 35.53 14.02
N HIS A 680 -32.59 35.77 13.71
CA HIS A 680 -32.00 37.11 13.76
C HIS A 680 -32.63 38.08 12.76
N ALA A 681 -32.95 37.62 11.55
CA ALA A 681 -33.68 38.40 10.56
C ALA A 681 -35.07 38.78 11.10
N SER A 682 -35.80 37.85 11.70
CA SER A 682 -37.09 38.13 12.35
C SER A 682 -36.98 39.15 13.47
N ASP A 683 -35.97 39.06 14.34
CA ASP A 683 -35.74 40.02 15.43
C ASP A 683 -35.45 41.44 14.88
N LEU A 684 -34.57 41.54 13.87
CA LEU A 684 -34.26 42.78 13.18
C LEU A 684 -35.49 43.37 12.45
N ALA A 685 -36.31 42.53 11.82
CA ALA A 685 -37.55 42.96 11.20
C ALA A 685 -38.50 43.58 12.22
N GLY A 686 -38.62 42.98 13.41
CA GLY A 686 -39.39 43.53 14.53
C GLY A 686 -38.88 44.90 14.97
N LEU A 687 -37.57 45.03 15.19
CA LEU A 687 -36.94 46.30 15.59
C LEU A 687 -37.11 47.42 14.56
N VAL A 688 -37.12 47.09 13.27
CA VAL A 688 -37.32 48.07 12.19
C VAL A 688 -38.81 48.40 12.00
N ALA A 689 -39.71 47.46 12.27
CA ALA A 689 -41.16 47.67 12.21
C ALA A 689 -41.67 48.66 13.27
N ASP A 690 -40.94 48.85 14.36
CA ASP A 690 -41.24 49.89 15.37
C ASP A 690 -41.08 51.31 14.80
N PHE A 691 -40.31 51.50 13.73
CA PHE A 691 -40.12 52.80 13.08
C PHE A 691 -41.13 53.04 11.96
N ARG A 692 -41.77 54.22 11.96
CA ARG A 692 -42.64 54.65 10.85
C ARG A 692 -41.78 55.20 9.72
N LEU A 693 -41.61 54.40 8.67
CA LEU A 693 -40.78 54.73 7.50
C LEU A 693 -41.57 55.30 6.31
N HIS A 694 -42.90 55.21 6.35
CA HIS A 694 -43.80 55.66 5.29
C HIS A 694 -45.00 56.38 5.90
N GLY A 695 -45.36 57.55 5.38
CA GLY A 695 -46.63 58.20 5.71
C GLY A 695 -47.77 57.29 5.27
N THR A 696 -48.70 56.98 6.17
CA THR A 696 -49.82 56.07 5.93
C THR A 696 -50.69 56.54 4.76
N ALA A 697 -50.49 55.94 3.58
CA ALA A 697 -51.55 55.73 2.61
C ALA A 697 -52.07 54.29 2.81
N GLN A 698 -52.98 54.16 3.78
CA GLN A 698 -53.74 52.96 4.03
C GLN A 698 -54.68 52.72 2.83
N ALA A 699 -54.29 51.86 1.89
CA ALA A 699 -55.22 51.19 1.00
C ALA A 699 -55.52 49.82 1.60
N GLY A 700 -56.73 49.66 2.14
CA GLY A 700 -57.18 48.46 2.81
C GLY A 700 -57.09 47.22 1.93
N SER A 701 -56.58 46.13 2.52
CA SER A 701 -56.94 44.77 2.10
C SER A 701 -57.65 44.12 3.27
N ALA A 702 -58.97 44.19 3.23
CA ALA A 702 -59.85 43.39 4.04
C ALA A 702 -59.73 41.93 3.61
N ALA A 703 -59.56 41.06 4.60
CA ALA A 703 -60.09 39.70 4.69
C ALA A 703 -59.95 38.76 3.47
N VAL A 704 -59.12 37.72 3.62
CA VAL A 704 -59.55 36.34 3.31
C VAL A 704 -58.92 35.38 4.33
N ARG A 705 -59.77 34.83 5.21
CA ARG A 705 -59.62 33.48 5.79
C ARG A 705 -60.22 32.49 4.79
N ALA A 706 -59.49 31.43 4.48
CA ALA A 706 -59.89 30.09 4.00
C ALA A 706 -58.73 29.56 3.12
N ALA A 707 -58.21 28.34 3.25
CA ALA A 707 -58.64 27.12 3.92
C ALA A 707 -57.40 26.33 4.40
#